data_AF-A0A9E7IMM0-F1
#
_entry.id   AF-A0A9E7IMM0-F1
#
_cell.length_a   1.000
_cell.length_b   1.000
_cell.length_c   1.000
_cell.angle_alpha   90.00
_cell.angle_beta   90.00
_cell.angle_gamma   90.00
#
_symmetry.space_group_name_H-M   'P 1'
#
loop_
_entity.id
_entity.type
_entity.pdbx_description
1 polymer ?
#
loop_
_entity_poly.entity_id
_entity_poly.type
_entity_poly.pdbx_seq_one_letter_code
_entity_poly.pdbx_strand_id
1 'polypeptide(L)'
;MNKQYKIAISVLLVFLFVLTIASASATDIDVGGNGSDYTTVSEAVSNSQSGDNIYIETGNYNENNININHDLTISSKNSGNVTINANYNKVFTVNKNAKLTLIGINFINGKGDGGSIIYNNGQTTIKNSTFSNCEVNGYGGVVFNNLGTLNVENSVFKNNIAESQGGFLHNEAGKVTITNSTFINNQATRGGAIYNHHGFLTIDSSIFQKNSCGKHGELGGAIKNWGPATITNSIFEDNNGANEGGAIYNFYTTLTVENCKFINNIAYSGGAIINIQNELTPEITTITYSVFKNNDIKNQNQKGDIILNYNNILNSTVKGINIDASYNWWGTNNVTGMNLSNWAVATITSNPSTLVQNSKGNITVSLNNLYNNLTKTTTSKNMNINGEVLFESLNYTQSIDLKNGIAKLSFDTKNRDNITASIGNQKFTLDIFKIESNNLVKYYKNDSQFAVKTLANTKVIFEINGKNYTKTSDKNGIASMSINLRPGNYTMKTYTLGNVITNNITVLSTINGKNIVKMYRNGTQFYATFLKGDGSPLANTNVTFNINGVFYTKQTDKNGIAKLNINLRPNTYILTCIDPLTGLDIGYNVNVLPTIVAKSIVKTYLNDTQFHATLLDEKGNPVTNTNITFNIHGVFYKKLTNESGIATLNIRLIPGEYILTAYDPFNGLDMGYNITVLEKD
;
A
#
# COMPACT_ATOMS: atom_id res chain seq x y z
N MET A 1 -93.84 43.56 -21.01
CA MET A 1 -92.39 43.21 -21.03
C MET A 1 -92.16 42.34 -19.81
N ASN A 2 -91.68 41.09 -19.78
CA ASN A 2 -91.13 40.14 -20.74
C ASN A 2 -91.36 38.75 -20.10
N LYS A 3 -92.03 37.79 -20.79
CA LYS A 3 -91.52 36.45 -21.18
C LYS A 3 -90.68 35.71 -20.11
N GLN A 4 -90.90 34.44 -19.72
CA GLN A 4 -91.71 33.32 -20.23
C GLN A 4 -91.72 32.17 -19.19
N TYR A 5 -92.88 31.54 -18.98
CA TYR A 5 -93.19 30.08 -18.90
C TYR A 5 -92.48 29.20 -17.82
N LYS A 6 -93.21 28.67 -16.81
CA LYS A 6 -94.03 27.41 -16.79
C LYS A 6 -93.13 26.15 -16.74
N ILE A 7 -93.31 25.07 -15.98
CA ILE A 7 -94.40 24.41 -15.22
C ILE A 7 -93.67 23.28 -14.43
N ALA A 8 -93.83 23.15 -13.11
CA ALA A 8 -94.77 22.27 -12.37
C ALA A 8 -94.33 20.77 -12.28
N ILE A 9 -94.22 20.22 -11.05
CA ILE A 9 -95.20 19.30 -10.39
C ILE A 9 -95.01 17.85 -10.90
N SER A 10 -94.84 16.76 -10.14
CA SER A 10 -94.96 16.47 -8.70
C SER A 10 -94.55 15.00 -8.40
N VAL A 11 -94.52 14.65 -7.10
CA VAL A 11 -94.57 13.30 -6.48
C VAL A 11 -93.25 12.53 -6.57
N LEU A 12 -92.33 12.50 -5.59
CA LEU A 12 -92.45 12.29 -4.13
C LEU A 12 -93.32 11.10 -3.72
N LEU A 13 -92.98 9.91 -4.26
CA LEU A 13 -93.36 8.61 -3.68
C LEU A 13 -92.48 7.47 -4.23
N VAL A 14 -91.21 7.42 -3.83
CA VAL A 14 -90.47 6.16 -3.56
C VAL A 14 -89.54 6.44 -2.38
N PHE A 15 -90.05 6.17 -1.19
CA PHE A 15 -89.27 6.03 0.03
C PHE A 15 -88.36 4.81 -0.13
N LEU A 16 -87.06 5.00 0.13
CA LEU A 16 -86.12 4.02 0.65
C LEU A 16 -86.24 2.58 0.08
N PHE A 17 -85.64 2.34 -1.08
CA PHE A 17 -84.69 1.23 -1.15
C PHE A 17 -83.32 1.82 -0.83
N VAL A 18 -83.02 1.98 0.47
CA VAL A 18 -81.62 1.90 0.88
C VAL A 18 -81.26 0.47 0.53
N LEU A 19 -80.64 0.26 -0.63
CA LEU A 19 -79.66 -0.82 -0.69
C LEU A 19 -78.68 -0.45 0.41
N THR A 20 -78.87 -1.04 1.58
CA THR A 20 -77.77 -1.35 2.45
C THR A 20 -76.87 -2.23 1.60
N ILE A 21 -76.00 -1.62 0.81
CA ILE A 21 -74.68 -2.18 0.61
C ILE A 21 -74.13 -2.09 2.03
N ALA A 22 -74.45 -3.10 2.85
CA ALA A 22 -73.54 -3.47 3.90
C ALA A 22 -72.22 -3.61 3.14
N SER A 23 -71.28 -2.69 3.37
CA SER A 23 -69.90 -3.05 3.21
C SER A 23 -69.77 -4.27 4.12
N ALA A 24 -69.85 -5.46 3.52
CA ALA A 24 -69.53 -6.68 4.24
C ALA A 24 -68.16 -6.39 4.83
N SER A 25 -68.09 -6.30 6.16
CA SER A 25 -66.81 -6.18 6.83
C SER A 25 -66.03 -7.42 6.40
N ALA A 26 -64.81 -7.20 5.90
CA ALA A 26 -63.89 -8.29 5.58
C ALA A 26 -63.97 -9.35 6.67
N THR A 27 -64.34 -10.57 6.28
CA THR A 27 -64.38 -11.71 7.18
C THR A 27 -63.03 -12.42 7.15
N ASP A 28 -62.66 -12.96 8.30
CA ASP A 28 -61.45 -13.75 8.45
C ASP A 28 -61.82 -15.23 8.27
N ILE A 29 -61.14 -15.90 7.34
CA ILE A 29 -61.38 -17.29 6.94
C ILE A 29 -60.11 -18.10 7.22
N ASP A 30 -60.21 -19.16 8.02
CA ASP A 30 -59.08 -20.02 8.39
C ASP A 30 -58.96 -21.27 7.48
N VAL A 31 -57.73 -21.67 7.13
CA VAL A 31 -57.45 -22.84 6.26
C VAL A 31 -56.43 -23.82 6.87
N GLY A 32 -56.78 -25.11 6.92
CA GLY A 32 -55.87 -26.26 7.13
C GLY A 32 -55.46 -26.59 8.58
N GLY A 33 -56.20 -26.11 9.58
CA GLY A 33 -56.00 -26.41 11.00
C GLY A 33 -57.15 -27.22 11.61
N ASN A 34 -56.98 -27.71 12.85
CA ASN A 34 -58.10 -28.31 13.57
C ASN A 34 -59.10 -27.21 13.99
N GLY A 35 -60.30 -27.22 13.41
CA GLY A 35 -61.30 -26.17 13.60
C GLY A 35 -61.21 -25.00 12.61
N SER A 36 -60.43 -25.11 11.53
CA SER A 36 -60.44 -24.13 10.43
C SER A 36 -61.70 -24.24 9.57
N ASP A 37 -62.12 -23.13 8.94
CA ASP A 37 -63.32 -23.07 8.12
C ASP A 37 -63.24 -23.98 6.89
N TYR A 38 -62.05 -24.05 6.27
CA TYR A 38 -61.80 -24.84 5.08
C TYR A 38 -60.51 -25.65 5.17
N THR A 39 -60.39 -26.68 4.32
CA THR A 39 -59.18 -27.53 4.25
C THR A 39 -58.20 -27.10 3.17
N THR A 40 -58.68 -26.38 2.15
CA THR A 40 -57.89 -25.91 1.00
C THR A 40 -58.09 -24.42 0.78
N VAL A 41 -57.09 -23.78 0.17
CA VAL A 41 -57.15 -22.37 -0.21
C VAL A 41 -58.17 -22.16 -1.33
N SER A 42 -58.26 -23.10 -2.28
CA SER A 42 -59.24 -23.05 -3.37
C SER A 42 -60.69 -23.02 -2.87
N GLU A 43 -61.02 -23.83 -1.86
CA GLU A 43 -62.36 -23.86 -1.26
C GLU A 43 -62.67 -22.57 -0.50
N ALA A 44 -61.71 -22.05 0.27
CA ALA A 44 -61.84 -20.77 0.96
C ALA A 44 -62.10 -19.61 -0.02
N VAL A 45 -61.34 -19.54 -1.12
CA VAL A 45 -61.53 -18.52 -2.17
C VAL A 45 -62.87 -18.64 -2.88
N SER A 46 -63.38 -19.86 -3.07
CA SER A 46 -64.65 -20.08 -3.75
C SER A 46 -65.87 -19.62 -2.92
N ASN A 47 -65.70 -19.53 -1.60
CA ASN A 47 -66.73 -19.12 -0.66
C ASN A 47 -66.52 -17.71 -0.07
N SER A 48 -65.41 -17.05 -0.41
CA SER A 48 -65.11 -15.70 0.07
C SER A 48 -65.88 -14.62 -0.69
N GLN A 49 -65.93 -13.44 -0.09
CA GLN A 49 -66.48 -12.20 -0.61
C GLN A 49 -65.37 -11.16 -0.81
N SER A 50 -65.68 -10.12 -1.58
CA SER A 50 -64.75 -9.02 -1.83
C SER A 50 -64.34 -8.34 -0.52
N GLY A 51 -63.05 -8.37 -0.22
CA GLY A 51 -62.43 -7.77 0.95
C GLY A 51 -61.95 -8.79 1.99
N ASP A 52 -62.34 -10.06 1.91
CA ASP A 52 -62.03 -11.06 2.93
C ASP A 52 -60.52 -11.36 3.08
N ASN A 53 -60.16 -11.81 4.28
CA ASN A 53 -58.82 -12.28 4.63
C ASN A 53 -58.83 -13.80 4.81
N ILE A 54 -57.99 -14.51 4.06
CA ILE A 54 -57.78 -15.94 4.19
C ILE A 54 -56.45 -16.16 4.93
N TYR A 55 -56.52 -16.81 6.09
CA TYR A 55 -55.38 -17.15 6.94
C TYR A 55 -55.07 -18.64 6.83
N ILE A 56 -53.88 -18.97 6.32
CA ILE A 56 -53.45 -20.34 6.11
C ILE A 56 -52.57 -20.77 7.29
N GLU A 57 -52.96 -21.84 7.97
CA GLU A 57 -52.15 -22.46 9.02
C GLU A 57 -50.83 -23.03 8.46
N THR A 58 -49.84 -23.26 9.32
CA THR A 58 -48.56 -23.84 8.88
C THR A 58 -48.76 -25.20 8.23
N GLY A 59 -48.26 -25.39 7.01
CA GLY A 59 -48.45 -26.64 6.28
C GLY A 59 -48.01 -26.61 4.82
N ASN A 60 -48.18 -27.76 4.16
CA ASN A 60 -47.97 -27.92 2.72
C ASN A 60 -49.32 -28.15 2.04
N TYR A 61 -49.68 -27.30 1.10
CA TYR A 61 -50.98 -27.27 0.42
C TYR A 61 -50.78 -27.50 -1.07
N ASN A 62 -51.55 -28.42 -1.63
CA ASN A 62 -51.55 -28.72 -3.05
C ASN A 62 -52.66 -27.91 -3.72
N GLU A 63 -52.30 -26.77 -4.31
CA GLU A 63 -53.28 -25.83 -4.88
C GLU A 63 -53.01 -25.62 -6.37
N ASN A 64 -54.08 -25.48 -7.14
CA ASN A 64 -54.01 -25.16 -8.57
C ASN A 64 -55.32 -24.52 -9.04
N ASN A 65 -55.24 -23.78 -10.14
CA ASN A 65 -56.40 -23.26 -10.89
C ASN A 65 -57.39 -22.41 -10.06
N ILE A 66 -56.89 -21.66 -9.08
CA ILE A 66 -57.67 -20.74 -8.26
C ILE A 66 -57.92 -19.45 -9.06
N ASN A 67 -59.20 -19.13 -9.28
CA ASN A 67 -59.63 -17.93 -9.98
C ASN A 67 -60.00 -16.82 -8.98
N ILE A 68 -59.27 -15.71 -9.03
CA ILE A 68 -59.51 -14.53 -8.20
C ILE A 68 -60.35 -13.53 -9.01
N ASN A 69 -61.64 -13.41 -8.68
CA ASN A 69 -62.59 -12.52 -9.35
C ASN A 69 -63.10 -11.37 -8.47
N HIS A 70 -62.61 -11.26 -7.23
CA HIS A 70 -62.91 -10.19 -6.28
C HIS A 70 -61.66 -9.91 -5.42
N ASP A 71 -61.71 -8.84 -4.63
CA ASP A 71 -60.56 -8.43 -3.82
C ASP A 71 -60.35 -9.37 -2.64
N LEU A 72 -59.12 -9.85 -2.44
CA LEU A 72 -58.77 -10.80 -1.38
C LEU A 72 -57.36 -10.58 -0.84
N THR A 73 -57.20 -10.90 0.44
CA THR A 73 -55.90 -11.11 1.07
C THR A 73 -55.76 -12.58 1.44
N ILE A 74 -54.65 -13.21 1.05
CA ILE A 74 -54.29 -14.57 1.45
C ILE A 74 -52.95 -14.49 2.17
N SER A 75 -52.88 -14.95 3.41
CA SER A 75 -51.69 -14.80 4.24
C SER A 75 -51.41 -16.01 5.10
N SER A 76 -50.14 -16.21 5.45
CA SER A 76 -49.80 -17.17 6.49
C SER A 76 -50.29 -16.69 7.86
N LYS A 77 -51.00 -17.57 8.56
CA LYS A 77 -51.47 -17.30 9.91
C LYS A 77 -50.28 -17.27 10.86
N ASN A 78 -50.22 -16.25 11.72
CA ASN A 78 -49.16 -16.06 12.71
C ASN A 78 -47.73 -16.10 12.14
N SER A 79 -47.54 -15.72 10.87
CA SER A 79 -46.26 -15.85 10.15
C SER A 79 -45.72 -17.29 10.09
N GLY A 80 -46.63 -18.27 10.07
CA GLY A 80 -46.31 -19.68 9.93
C GLY A 80 -45.69 -20.04 8.57
N ASN A 81 -44.99 -21.18 8.51
CA ASN A 81 -44.39 -21.65 7.26
C ASN A 81 -45.44 -22.31 6.36
N VAL A 82 -46.01 -21.53 5.45
CA VAL A 82 -47.01 -22.01 4.48
C VAL A 82 -46.34 -22.26 3.14
N THR A 83 -46.49 -23.47 2.62
CA THR A 83 -46.00 -23.83 1.28
C THR A 83 -47.17 -24.23 0.40
N ILE A 84 -47.37 -23.51 -0.69
CA ILE A 84 -48.24 -23.90 -1.81
C ILE A 84 -47.38 -24.63 -2.84
N ASN A 85 -47.60 -25.94 -2.95
CA ASN A 85 -47.08 -26.76 -4.03
C ASN A 85 -48.05 -26.66 -5.22
N ALA A 86 -47.55 -26.07 -6.30
CA ALA A 86 -48.32 -25.86 -7.52
C ALA A 86 -48.49 -27.12 -8.37
N ASN A 87 -47.86 -28.25 -8.01
CA ASN A 87 -47.95 -29.55 -8.67
C ASN A 87 -47.89 -29.47 -10.20
N TYR A 88 -46.91 -28.75 -10.71
CA TYR A 88 -46.71 -28.56 -12.13
C TYR A 88 -47.90 -27.92 -12.87
N ASN A 89 -48.64 -27.01 -12.22
CA ASN A 89 -49.77 -26.26 -12.78
C ASN A 89 -49.71 -24.75 -12.48
N LYS A 90 -50.61 -23.98 -13.10
CA LYS A 90 -50.94 -22.60 -12.70
C LYS A 90 -51.67 -22.63 -11.35
N VAL A 91 -51.34 -21.71 -10.44
CA VAL A 91 -52.04 -21.59 -9.15
C VAL A 91 -53.10 -20.52 -9.20
N PHE A 92 -52.74 -19.27 -9.51
CA PHE A 92 -53.67 -18.14 -9.45
C PHE A 92 -53.89 -17.52 -10.82
N THR A 93 -55.15 -17.24 -11.15
CA THR A 93 -55.54 -16.31 -12.21
C THR A 93 -56.25 -15.12 -11.58
N VAL A 94 -55.67 -13.93 -11.68
CA VAL A 94 -56.26 -12.69 -11.14
C VAL A 94 -56.93 -11.93 -12.26
N ASN A 95 -58.24 -11.73 -12.15
CA ASN A 95 -59.05 -11.06 -13.16
C ASN A 95 -58.87 -9.55 -13.13
N LYS A 96 -59.18 -8.88 -14.24
CA LYS A 96 -58.90 -7.46 -14.49
C LYS A 96 -59.38 -6.50 -13.39
N ASN A 97 -60.48 -6.82 -12.72
CA ASN A 97 -61.10 -5.97 -11.69
C ASN A 97 -60.93 -6.54 -10.27
N ALA A 98 -59.99 -7.46 -10.07
CA ALA A 98 -59.74 -8.09 -8.79
C ALA A 98 -58.35 -7.72 -8.25
N LYS A 99 -58.24 -7.58 -6.93
CA LYS A 99 -57.00 -7.41 -6.21
C LYS A 99 -56.66 -8.64 -5.39
N LEU A 100 -55.48 -9.20 -5.60
CA LEU A 100 -54.92 -10.27 -4.77
C LEU A 100 -53.75 -9.74 -3.95
N THR A 101 -53.75 -9.97 -2.64
CA THR A 101 -52.60 -9.74 -1.76
C THR A 101 -52.13 -11.06 -1.18
N LEU A 102 -50.88 -11.46 -1.47
CA LEU A 102 -50.24 -12.67 -0.94
C LEU A 102 -49.19 -12.27 0.09
N ILE A 103 -49.27 -12.81 1.31
CA ILE A 103 -48.35 -12.46 2.41
C ILE A 103 -47.78 -13.72 3.08
N GLY A 104 -46.46 -13.89 3.07
CA GLY A 104 -45.82 -14.95 3.85
C GLY A 104 -46.01 -16.36 3.29
N ILE A 105 -46.14 -16.50 1.97
CA ILE A 105 -46.43 -17.79 1.32
C ILE A 105 -45.24 -18.24 0.48
N ASN A 106 -44.88 -19.51 0.58
CA ASN A 106 -43.84 -20.14 -0.23
C ASN A 106 -44.48 -20.90 -1.40
N PHE A 107 -43.99 -20.69 -2.62
CA PHE A 107 -44.42 -21.39 -3.83
C PHE A 107 -43.30 -22.29 -4.33
N ILE A 108 -43.63 -23.56 -4.60
CA ILE A 108 -42.70 -24.56 -5.13
C ILE A 108 -43.33 -25.38 -6.25
N ASN A 109 -42.48 -26.01 -7.07
CA ASN A 109 -42.83 -27.02 -8.07
C ASN A 109 -43.96 -26.60 -9.03
N GLY A 110 -44.09 -25.31 -9.34
CA GLY A 110 -45.05 -24.88 -10.34
C GLY A 110 -44.49 -25.03 -11.74
N LYS A 111 -45.35 -25.48 -12.65
CA LYS A 111 -45.09 -25.60 -14.08
C LYS A 111 -46.26 -25.10 -14.86
N GLY A 112 -46.05 -24.04 -15.62
CA GLY A 112 -47.06 -23.54 -16.53
C GLY A 112 -46.86 -24.21 -17.88
N ASP A 113 -47.65 -25.23 -18.23
CA ASP A 113 -47.84 -25.58 -19.65
C ASP A 113 -48.69 -24.46 -20.26
N GLY A 114 -48.03 -23.38 -20.71
CA GLY A 114 -48.68 -22.18 -21.25
C GLY A 114 -48.50 -20.89 -20.42
N GLY A 115 -47.52 -20.81 -19.50
CA GLY A 115 -46.87 -19.51 -19.26
C GLY A 115 -46.92 -18.83 -17.87
N SER A 116 -47.38 -19.44 -16.77
CA SER A 116 -47.12 -18.93 -15.38
C SER A 116 -47.73 -19.76 -14.24
N ILE A 117 -47.24 -19.51 -13.01
CA ILE A 117 -47.85 -19.92 -11.73
C ILE A 117 -48.91 -18.90 -11.31
N ILE A 118 -48.62 -17.61 -11.48
CA ILE A 118 -49.56 -16.51 -11.25
C ILE A 118 -49.76 -15.75 -12.55
N TYR A 119 -51.00 -15.75 -13.05
CA TYR A 119 -51.40 -14.96 -14.21
C TYR A 119 -52.20 -13.74 -13.75
N ASN A 120 -51.63 -12.55 -13.89
CA ASN A 120 -52.21 -11.31 -13.37
C ASN A 120 -52.74 -10.42 -14.49
N ASN A 121 -54.08 -10.30 -14.59
CA ASN A 121 -54.75 -9.27 -15.40
C ASN A 121 -55.21 -8.06 -14.55
N GLY A 122 -55.27 -8.21 -13.23
CA GLY A 122 -55.77 -7.21 -12.29
C GLY A 122 -54.63 -6.59 -11.47
N GLN A 123 -54.80 -6.56 -10.15
CA GLN A 123 -53.78 -6.10 -9.22
C GLN A 123 -53.30 -7.25 -8.33
N THR A 124 -52.00 -7.52 -8.35
CA THR A 124 -51.38 -8.51 -7.45
C THR A 124 -50.33 -7.83 -6.57
N THR A 125 -50.35 -8.11 -5.26
CA THR A 125 -49.29 -7.74 -4.32
C THR A 125 -48.69 -9.00 -3.72
N ILE A 126 -47.37 -9.13 -3.77
CA ILE A 126 -46.60 -10.25 -3.19
C ILE A 126 -45.69 -9.67 -2.11
N LYS A 127 -45.90 -10.11 -0.86
CA LYS A 127 -45.15 -9.61 0.29
C LYS A 127 -44.59 -10.76 1.12
N ASN A 128 -43.35 -10.61 1.60
CA ASN A 128 -42.70 -11.56 2.51
C ASN A 128 -42.78 -13.03 2.01
N SER A 129 -42.79 -13.23 0.70
CA SER A 129 -43.09 -14.54 0.08
C SER A 129 -41.86 -15.08 -0.64
N THR A 130 -41.80 -16.40 -0.81
CA THR A 130 -40.71 -17.05 -1.54
C THR A 130 -41.24 -17.83 -2.73
N PHE A 131 -40.63 -17.69 -3.90
CA PHE A 131 -40.86 -18.55 -5.05
C PHE A 131 -39.56 -19.29 -5.36
N SER A 132 -39.59 -20.61 -5.28
CA SER A 132 -38.39 -21.40 -5.46
C SER A 132 -38.58 -22.66 -6.28
N ASN A 133 -37.58 -22.95 -7.13
CA ASN A 133 -37.55 -24.15 -7.97
C ASN A 133 -38.83 -24.32 -8.80
N CYS A 134 -39.34 -23.21 -9.34
CA CYS A 134 -40.45 -23.21 -10.27
C CYS A 134 -39.93 -23.20 -11.71
N GLU A 135 -40.59 -23.95 -12.60
CA GLU A 135 -40.13 -24.17 -13.97
C GLU A 135 -41.27 -23.91 -14.96
N VAL A 136 -41.16 -22.89 -15.81
CA VAL A 136 -42.21 -22.55 -16.80
C VAL A 136 -41.76 -22.94 -18.21
N ASN A 137 -42.56 -23.77 -18.88
CA ASN A 137 -42.39 -24.09 -20.29
C ASN A 137 -43.15 -23.07 -21.16
N GLY A 138 -42.54 -22.60 -22.24
CA GLY A 138 -43.13 -21.60 -23.14
C GLY A 138 -42.85 -20.12 -22.81
N TYR A 139 -43.78 -19.25 -23.24
CA TYR A 139 -43.62 -17.79 -23.33
C TYR A 139 -44.03 -17.03 -22.06
N GLY A 140 -43.51 -17.39 -20.89
CA GLY A 140 -43.80 -16.62 -19.67
C GLY A 140 -42.90 -16.96 -18.49
N GLY A 141 -42.95 -16.10 -17.48
CA GLY A 141 -42.26 -16.30 -16.20
C GLY A 141 -43.16 -16.98 -15.17
N VAL A 142 -42.59 -17.31 -14.01
CA VAL A 142 -43.34 -17.75 -12.81
C VAL A 142 -44.54 -16.84 -12.55
N VAL A 143 -44.38 -15.53 -12.71
CA VAL A 143 -45.46 -14.55 -12.75
C VAL A 143 -45.56 -13.98 -14.16
N PHE A 144 -46.77 -14.02 -14.74
CA PHE A 144 -47.10 -13.33 -15.98
C PHE A 144 -48.03 -12.16 -15.66
N ASN A 145 -47.52 -10.93 -15.82
CA ASN A 145 -48.29 -9.71 -15.59
C ASN A 145 -48.80 -9.15 -16.93
N ASN A 146 -50.07 -9.39 -17.23
CA ASN A 146 -50.71 -9.01 -18.49
C ASN A 146 -51.55 -7.74 -18.32
N LEU A 147 -51.02 -6.58 -18.71
CA LEU A 147 -51.67 -5.26 -18.56
C LEU A 147 -52.04 -4.89 -17.11
N GLY A 148 -51.72 -5.75 -16.14
CA GLY A 148 -52.04 -5.59 -14.72
C GLY A 148 -51.02 -4.78 -13.95
N THR A 149 -51.28 -4.61 -12.66
CA THR A 149 -50.34 -4.03 -11.70
C THR A 149 -49.79 -5.11 -10.77
N LEU A 150 -48.47 -5.21 -10.68
CA LEU A 150 -47.76 -6.12 -9.78
C LEU A 150 -46.88 -5.33 -8.80
N ASN A 151 -47.11 -5.51 -7.52
CA ASN A 151 -46.26 -4.98 -6.45
C ASN A 151 -45.55 -6.14 -5.73
N VAL A 152 -44.25 -6.05 -5.56
CA VAL A 152 -43.43 -7.05 -4.87
C VAL A 152 -42.62 -6.37 -3.78
N GLU A 153 -42.72 -6.88 -2.55
CA GLU A 153 -42.06 -6.31 -1.37
C GLU A 153 -41.43 -7.43 -0.53
N ASN A 154 -40.18 -7.23 -0.08
CA ASN A 154 -39.50 -8.10 0.88
C ASN A 154 -39.57 -9.61 0.52
N SER A 155 -39.46 -9.94 -0.76
CA SER A 155 -39.71 -11.31 -1.25
C SER A 155 -38.47 -11.90 -1.93
N VAL A 156 -38.43 -13.24 -2.00
CA VAL A 156 -37.28 -13.99 -2.53
C VAL A 156 -37.70 -14.86 -3.71
N PHE A 157 -36.97 -14.75 -4.82
CA PHE A 157 -37.20 -15.50 -6.05
C PHE A 157 -35.93 -16.25 -6.40
N LYS A 158 -35.90 -17.56 -6.18
CA LYS A 158 -34.68 -18.36 -6.26
C LYS A 158 -34.81 -19.59 -7.14
N ASN A 159 -33.82 -19.84 -7.99
CA ASN A 159 -33.76 -21.03 -8.84
C ASN A 159 -34.99 -21.20 -9.74
N ASN A 160 -35.63 -20.11 -10.15
CA ASN A 160 -36.78 -20.20 -11.06
C ASN A 160 -36.28 -20.21 -12.51
N ILE A 161 -36.84 -21.11 -13.31
CA ILE A 161 -36.41 -21.35 -14.69
C ILE A 161 -37.62 -21.11 -15.61
N ALA A 162 -37.43 -20.31 -16.65
CA ALA A 162 -38.39 -20.18 -17.75
C ALA A 162 -37.71 -20.55 -19.06
N GLU A 163 -38.42 -21.21 -19.96
CA GLU A 163 -37.86 -21.56 -21.27
C GLU A 163 -37.55 -20.30 -22.11
N SER A 164 -38.48 -19.33 -22.11
CA SER A 164 -38.36 -18.14 -22.97
C SER A 164 -38.06 -16.84 -22.20
N GLN A 165 -38.98 -16.40 -21.35
CA GLN A 165 -39.04 -15.00 -20.91
C GLN A 165 -39.09 -14.92 -19.39
N GLY A 166 -38.09 -14.26 -18.78
CA GLY A 166 -38.12 -13.92 -17.36
C GLY A 166 -38.19 -15.13 -16.44
N GLY A 167 -37.06 -15.62 -15.90
CA GLY A 167 -37.07 -16.80 -15.03
C GLY A 167 -38.04 -16.67 -13.85
N PHE A 168 -38.26 -15.44 -13.38
CA PHE A 168 -39.35 -15.10 -12.48
C PHE A 168 -40.52 -14.37 -13.17
N LEU A 169 -40.27 -13.25 -13.86
CA LEU A 169 -41.34 -12.34 -14.29
C LEU A 169 -41.33 -12.07 -15.78
N HIS A 170 -42.48 -12.28 -16.41
CA HIS A 170 -42.83 -11.67 -17.69
C HIS A 170 -43.84 -10.53 -17.47
N ASN A 171 -43.45 -9.30 -17.79
CA ASN A 171 -44.36 -8.16 -17.76
C ASN A 171 -44.77 -7.76 -19.18
N GLU A 172 -46.04 -7.96 -19.52
CA GLU A 172 -46.63 -7.63 -20.82
C GLU A 172 -47.45 -6.35 -20.70
N ALA A 173 -46.84 -5.21 -21.05
CA ALA A 173 -47.45 -3.89 -21.05
C ALA A 173 -48.15 -3.48 -19.72
N GLY A 174 -47.79 -4.12 -18.60
CA GLY A 174 -48.30 -3.82 -17.26
C GLY A 174 -47.36 -2.92 -16.45
N LYS A 175 -47.76 -2.62 -15.21
CA LYS A 175 -46.97 -1.83 -14.24
C LYS A 175 -46.42 -2.73 -13.14
N VAL A 176 -45.10 -2.67 -12.93
CA VAL A 176 -44.39 -3.49 -11.94
C VAL A 176 -43.60 -2.60 -11.00
N THR A 177 -43.80 -2.78 -9.69
CA THR A 177 -42.98 -2.17 -8.64
C THR A 177 -42.38 -3.27 -7.76
N ILE A 178 -41.05 -3.29 -7.63
CA ILE A 178 -40.30 -4.26 -6.83
C ILE A 178 -39.45 -3.52 -5.82
N THR A 179 -39.57 -3.87 -4.54
CA THR A 179 -38.84 -3.24 -3.44
C THR A 179 -38.28 -4.28 -2.49
N ASN A 180 -37.07 -4.04 -1.98
CA ASN A 180 -36.43 -4.85 -0.93
C ASN A 180 -36.43 -6.36 -1.23
N SER A 181 -36.33 -6.75 -2.50
CA SER A 181 -36.51 -8.13 -2.93
C SER A 181 -35.24 -8.72 -3.51
N THR A 182 -35.15 -10.05 -3.52
CA THR A 182 -33.93 -10.77 -3.88
C THR A 182 -34.20 -11.81 -4.96
N PHE A 183 -33.46 -11.74 -6.06
CA PHE A 183 -33.53 -12.63 -7.22
C PHE A 183 -32.21 -13.41 -7.34
N ILE A 184 -32.23 -14.71 -7.06
CA ILE A 184 -31.03 -15.55 -7.03
C ILE A 184 -31.13 -16.69 -8.03
N ASN A 185 -30.15 -16.81 -8.91
CA ASN A 185 -30.00 -17.97 -9.79
C ASN A 185 -31.26 -18.27 -10.63
N ASN A 186 -31.98 -17.23 -11.05
CA ASN A 186 -33.09 -17.39 -11.98
C ASN A 186 -32.56 -17.45 -13.42
N GLN A 187 -33.21 -18.24 -14.25
CA GLN A 187 -32.75 -18.52 -15.60
C GLN A 187 -33.88 -18.40 -16.63
N ALA A 188 -33.58 -17.76 -17.76
CA ALA A 188 -34.44 -17.75 -18.95
C ALA A 188 -33.60 -17.63 -20.22
N THR A 189 -34.18 -17.64 -21.42
CA THR A 189 -33.42 -17.24 -22.63
C THR A 189 -33.37 -15.72 -22.79
N ARG A 190 -34.33 -14.99 -22.22
CA ARG A 190 -34.43 -13.52 -22.25
C ARG A 190 -34.75 -12.98 -20.86
N GLY A 191 -33.83 -12.23 -20.28
CA GLY A 191 -33.99 -11.70 -18.92
C GLY A 191 -33.95 -12.82 -17.88
N GLY A 192 -32.76 -13.16 -17.37
CA GLY A 192 -32.61 -14.34 -16.47
C GLY A 192 -33.59 -14.34 -15.29
N ALA A 193 -33.90 -13.18 -14.71
CA ALA A 193 -34.97 -13.02 -13.73
C ALA A 193 -36.22 -12.33 -14.30
N ILE A 194 -36.04 -11.22 -15.02
CA ILE A 194 -37.15 -10.35 -15.44
C ILE A 194 -37.07 -10.05 -16.93
N TYR A 195 -38.19 -10.23 -17.62
CA TYR A 195 -38.43 -9.69 -18.95
C TYR A 195 -39.56 -8.66 -18.89
N ASN A 196 -39.24 -7.41 -19.23
CA ASN A 196 -40.20 -6.31 -19.30
C ASN A 196 -40.50 -5.97 -20.77
N HIS A 197 -41.68 -6.34 -21.24
CA HIS A 197 -42.13 -6.14 -22.61
C HIS A 197 -43.14 -5.00 -22.67
N HIS A 198 -42.70 -3.82 -23.14
CA HIS A 198 -43.53 -2.61 -23.26
C HIS A 198 -44.23 -2.12 -21.99
N GLY A 199 -43.87 -2.64 -20.82
CA GLY A 199 -44.43 -2.25 -19.53
C GLY A 199 -43.56 -1.27 -18.74
N PHE A 200 -44.09 -0.79 -17.62
CA PHE A 200 -43.37 0.09 -16.69
C PHE A 200 -42.73 -0.74 -15.57
N LEU A 201 -41.42 -0.60 -15.40
CA LEU A 201 -40.66 -1.29 -14.37
C LEU A 201 -40.03 -0.31 -13.39
N THR A 202 -40.34 -0.46 -12.10
CA THR A 202 -39.68 0.27 -11.01
C THR A 202 -39.08 -0.73 -10.02
N ILE A 203 -37.79 -0.61 -9.77
CA ILE A 203 -37.04 -1.48 -8.84
C ILE A 203 -36.29 -0.59 -7.86
N ASP A 204 -36.46 -0.83 -6.57
CA ASP A 204 -35.71 -0.15 -5.52
C ASP A 204 -35.14 -1.14 -4.50
N SER A 205 -33.94 -0.84 -3.99
CA SER A 205 -33.33 -1.53 -2.84
C SER A 205 -33.30 -3.06 -2.98
N SER A 206 -33.09 -3.57 -4.19
CA SER A 206 -33.22 -5.01 -4.51
C SER A 206 -31.90 -5.63 -4.96
N ILE A 207 -31.80 -6.96 -4.86
CA ILE A 207 -30.59 -7.72 -5.17
C ILE A 207 -30.85 -8.71 -6.29
N PHE A 208 -30.02 -8.66 -7.34
CA PHE A 208 -29.99 -9.62 -8.45
C PHE A 208 -28.65 -10.33 -8.46
N GLN A 209 -28.62 -11.59 -8.05
CA GLN A 209 -27.40 -12.36 -7.91
C GLN A 209 -27.44 -13.64 -8.75
N LYS A 210 -26.39 -13.87 -9.55
CA LYS A 210 -26.21 -15.12 -10.32
C LYS A 210 -27.35 -15.46 -11.27
N ASN A 211 -28.16 -14.49 -11.68
CA ASN A 211 -29.19 -14.72 -12.70
C ASN A 211 -28.51 -14.85 -14.06
N SER A 212 -29.03 -15.73 -14.91
CA SER A 212 -28.38 -16.00 -16.19
C SER A 212 -29.34 -16.24 -17.33
N CYS A 213 -28.95 -15.81 -18.52
CA CYS A 213 -29.53 -16.34 -19.73
C CYS A 213 -28.95 -17.74 -19.98
N GLY A 214 -29.77 -18.81 -19.99
CA GLY A 214 -29.34 -20.22 -20.02
C GLY A 214 -28.56 -20.65 -21.29
N LYS A 215 -28.50 -21.97 -21.60
CA LYS A 215 -27.70 -22.53 -22.73
C LYS A 215 -28.05 -21.98 -24.13
N HIS A 216 -29.23 -21.41 -24.31
CA HIS A 216 -29.68 -20.75 -25.55
C HIS A 216 -29.90 -19.24 -25.36
N GLY A 217 -29.31 -18.66 -24.31
CA GLY A 217 -29.53 -17.31 -23.85
C GLY A 217 -29.20 -16.26 -24.90
N GLU A 218 -30.19 -15.40 -25.21
CA GLU A 218 -30.01 -14.33 -26.18
C GLU A 218 -29.57 -13.04 -25.48
N LEU A 219 -30.29 -12.51 -24.47
CA LEU A 219 -30.11 -11.12 -24.02
C LEU A 219 -30.52 -10.89 -22.53
N GLY A 220 -29.68 -10.20 -21.75
CA GLY A 220 -29.99 -9.63 -20.42
C GLY A 220 -29.90 -10.60 -19.24
N GLY A 221 -28.74 -10.69 -18.57
CA GLY A 221 -28.47 -11.75 -17.58
C GLY A 221 -29.38 -11.74 -16.36
N ALA A 222 -29.76 -10.56 -15.86
CA ALA A 222 -30.81 -10.41 -14.86
C ALA A 222 -32.09 -9.87 -15.48
N ILE A 223 -31.99 -8.79 -16.24
CA ILE A 223 -33.13 -8.04 -16.75
C ILE A 223 -32.96 -7.82 -18.26
N LYS A 224 -34.00 -8.17 -19.01
CA LYS A 224 -34.19 -7.69 -20.39
C LYS A 224 -35.37 -6.72 -20.40
N ASN A 225 -35.09 -5.49 -20.79
CA ASN A 225 -36.01 -4.36 -20.73
C ASN A 225 -36.35 -3.82 -22.12
N TRP A 226 -37.63 -3.76 -22.42
CA TRP A 226 -38.23 -3.18 -23.63
C TRP A 226 -39.45 -2.31 -23.28
N GLY A 227 -39.40 -1.64 -22.13
CA GLY A 227 -40.36 -0.64 -21.68
C GLY A 227 -39.68 0.31 -20.68
N PRO A 228 -40.27 1.45 -20.28
CA PRO A 228 -39.60 2.39 -19.37
C PRO A 228 -39.21 1.74 -18.04
N ALA A 229 -37.95 1.92 -17.62
CA ALA A 229 -37.43 1.34 -16.39
C ALA A 229 -36.72 2.38 -15.49
N THR A 230 -37.02 2.32 -14.19
CA THR A 230 -36.31 3.05 -13.13
C THR A 230 -35.79 2.05 -12.10
N ILE A 231 -34.48 2.08 -11.85
CA ILE A 231 -33.79 1.15 -10.97
C ILE A 231 -32.92 1.95 -10.00
N THR A 232 -33.20 1.86 -8.71
CA THR A 232 -32.52 2.64 -7.68
C THR A 232 -32.00 1.75 -6.55
N ASN A 233 -30.91 2.16 -5.90
CA ASN A 233 -30.41 1.55 -4.65
C ASN A 233 -30.16 0.03 -4.73
N SER A 234 -29.94 -0.52 -5.93
CA SER A 234 -29.99 -1.96 -6.17
C SER A 234 -28.61 -2.55 -6.50
N ILE A 235 -28.47 -3.87 -6.32
CA ILE A 235 -27.22 -4.60 -6.51
C ILE A 235 -27.40 -5.66 -7.59
N PHE A 236 -26.52 -5.67 -8.59
CA PHE A 236 -26.41 -6.68 -9.63
C PHE A 236 -25.04 -7.33 -9.53
N GLU A 237 -24.99 -8.59 -9.08
CA GLU A 237 -23.77 -9.33 -8.82
C GLU A 237 -23.72 -10.68 -9.54
N ASP A 238 -22.60 -10.98 -10.17
CA ASP A 238 -22.33 -12.26 -10.83
C ASP A 238 -23.40 -12.69 -11.85
N ASN A 239 -24.13 -11.74 -12.47
CA ASN A 239 -25.13 -12.07 -13.48
C ASN A 239 -24.47 -12.32 -14.84
N ASN A 240 -25.11 -13.17 -15.65
CA ASN A 240 -24.54 -13.66 -16.89
C ASN A 240 -25.54 -13.55 -18.06
N GLY A 241 -25.29 -12.60 -18.97
CA GLY A 241 -26.17 -12.31 -20.11
C GLY A 241 -26.07 -13.28 -21.29
N ALA A 242 -25.19 -14.29 -21.22
CA ALA A 242 -24.75 -15.09 -22.36
C ALA A 242 -24.17 -14.23 -23.48
N ASN A 243 -24.99 -13.59 -24.34
CA ASN A 243 -24.53 -12.71 -25.43
C ASN A 243 -24.45 -11.24 -25.06
N GLU A 244 -25.54 -10.58 -24.65
CA GLU A 244 -25.54 -9.13 -24.44
C GLU A 244 -26.14 -8.72 -23.09
N GLY A 245 -25.55 -7.73 -22.43
CA GLY A 245 -26.04 -7.17 -21.17
C GLY A 245 -25.88 -8.14 -20.00
N GLY A 246 -24.71 -8.16 -19.36
CA GLY A 246 -24.42 -9.14 -18.31
C GLY A 246 -25.39 -9.08 -17.11
N ALA A 247 -25.81 -7.88 -16.73
CA ALA A 247 -26.91 -7.67 -15.81
C ALA A 247 -28.18 -7.18 -16.53
N ILE A 248 -28.07 -6.09 -17.29
CA ILE A 248 -29.21 -5.41 -17.90
C ILE A 248 -29.02 -5.28 -19.40
N TYR A 249 -30.04 -5.69 -20.14
CA TYR A 249 -30.22 -5.38 -21.55
C TYR A 249 -31.37 -4.41 -21.71
N ASN A 250 -31.12 -3.18 -22.17
CA ASN A 250 -32.16 -2.19 -22.45
C ASN A 250 -32.30 -1.94 -23.96
N PHE A 251 -33.53 -2.01 -24.47
CA PHE A 251 -33.83 -1.97 -25.90
C PHE A 251 -34.87 -0.91 -26.24
N TYR A 252 -34.46 0.13 -26.96
CA TYR A 252 -35.29 1.19 -27.53
C TYR A 252 -36.19 1.95 -26.54
N THR A 253 -35.82 2.02 -25.26
CA THR A 253 -36.62 2.73 -24.24
C THR A 253 -35.76 3.48 -23.21
N THR A 254 -36.41 4.26 -22.34
CA THR A 254 -35.79 4.90 -21.18
C THR A 254 -35.31 3.93 -20.12
N LEU A 255 -34.09 4.16 -19.67
CA LEU A 255 -33.50 3.52 -18.51
C LEU A 255 -32.96 4.59 -17.56
N THR A 256 -33.45 4.59 -16.32
CA THR A 256 -32.88 5.35 -15.21
C THR A 256 -32.27 4.39 -14.21
N VAL A 257 -30.97 4.53 -13.94
CA VAL A 257 -30.21 3.76 -12.95
C VAL A 257 -29.53 4.75 -12.03
N GLU A 258 -29.83 4.67 -10.74
CA GLU A 258 -29.25 5.58 -9.74
C GLU A 258 -28.82 4.82 -8.48
N ASN A 259 -27.66 5.17 -7.93
CA ASN A 259 -27.14 4.60 -6.69
C ASN A 259 -27.11 3.04 -6.69
N CYS A 260 -26.75 2.45 -7.83
CA CYS A 260 -26.71 1.01 -8.01
C CYS A 260 -25.28 0.45 -8.02
N LYS A 261 -25.13 -0.85 -7.79
CA LYS A 261 -23.84 -1.56 -7.84
C LYS A 261 -23.89 -2.67 -8.89
N PHE A 262 -22.93 -2.67 -9.81
CA PHE A 262 -22.74 -3.71 -10.82
C PHE A 262 -21.37 -4.35 -10.63
N ILE A 263 -21.36 -5.59 -10.15
CA ILE A 263 -20.16 -6.29 -9.72
C ILE A 263 -20.07 -7.63 -10.44
N ASN A 264 -18.92 -7.89 -11.08
CA ASN A 264 -18.60 -9.19 -11.70
C ASN A 264 -19.64 -9.72 -12.72
N ASN A 265 -20.42 -8.83 -13.36
CA ASN A 265 -21.38 -9.27 -14.36
C ASN A 265 -20.65 -9.55 -15.69
N ILE A 266 -21.13 -10.53 -16.45
CA ILE A 266 -20.46 -10.99 -17.67
C ILE A 266 -21.41 -11.20 -18.86
N ALA A 267 -20.98 -10.85 -20.06
CA ALA A 267 -21.67 -11.13 -21.34
C ALA A 267 -20.67 -11.11 -22.51
N TYR A 268 -21.02 -11.54 -23.73
CA TYR A 268 -20.16 -11.32 -24.92
C TYR A 268 -20.15 -9.84 -25.39
N SER A 269 -21.10 -9.02 -24.94
CA SER A 269 -21.19 -7.59 -25.21
C SER A 269 -21.89 -6.88 -24.04
N GLY A 270 -21.36 -5.75 -23.58
CA GLY A 270 -21.93 -4.99 -22.45
C GLY A 270 -21.91 -5.75 -21.13
N GLY A 271 -20.72 -5.87 -20.52
CA GLY A 271 -20.48 -6.73 -19.35
C GLY A 271 -21.41 -6.49 -18.16
N ALA A 272 -21.84 -5.24 -17.91
CA ALA A 272 -22.89 -4.93 -16.92
C ALA A 272 -24.22 -4.57 -17.59
N ILE A 273 -24.20 -3.47 -18.33
CA ILE A 273 -25.38 -2.90 -18.98
C ILE A 273 -25.05 -2.78 -20.46
N ILE A 274 -26.00 -3.18 -21.30
CA ILE A 274 -26.07 -2.73 -22.67
C ILE A 274 -27.35 -1.93 -22.89
N ASN A 275 -27.22 -0.79 -23.56
CA ASN A 275 -28.33 0.09 -23.87
C ASN A 275 -28.34 0.37 -25.38
N ILE A 276 -29.41 -0.07 -26.03
CA ILE A 276 -29.62 0.09 -27.47
C ILE A 276 -30.71 1.14 -27.65
N GLN A 277 -30.40 2.25 -28.31
CA GLN A 277 -31.37 3.31 -28.61
C GLN A 277 -31.62 3.42 -30.12
N ASN A 278 -32.76 4.04 -30.47
CA ASN A 278 -33.09 4.42 -31.84
C ASN A 278 -33.06 5.95 -31.94
N GLU A 279 -32.63 6.52 -33.07
CA GLU A 279 -32.51 7.97 -33.29
C GLU A 279 -33.83 8.74 -33.11
N LEU A 280 -34.97 8.03 -33.12
CA LEU A 280 -36.31 8.59 -32.97
C LEU A 280 -36.77 8.79 -31.51
N THR A 281 -36.02 8.32 -30.51
CA THR A 281 -36.38 8.48 -29.09
C THR A 281 -35.58 9.62 -28.45
N PRO A 282 -36.17 10.80 -28.15
CA PRO A 282 -35.46 11.95 -27.58
C PRO A 282 -35.14 11.78 -26.08
N GLU A 283 -35.54 10.68 -25.47
CA GLU A 283 -35.46 10.47 -24.02
C GLU A 283 -34.05 10.15 -23.54
N ILE A 284 -33.68 10.70 -22.38
CA ILE A 284 -32.34 10.57 -21.80
C ILE A 284 -32.25 9.29 -20.97
N THR A 285 -31.35 8.38 -21.33
CA THR A 285 -30.95 7.29 -20.42
C THR A 285 -30.00 7.89 -19.37
N THR A 286 -30.35 7.74 -18.09
CA THR A 286 -29.57 8.31 -16.97
C THR A 286 -29.01 7.17 -16.14
N ILE A 287 -27.70 7.13 -15.96
CA ILE A 287 -26.99 6.14 -15.15
C ILE A 287 -26.05 6.91 -14.26
N THR A 288 -26.41 7.20 -13.01
CA THR A 288 -25.62 8.09 -12.16
C THR A 288 -25.42 7.51 -10.77
N TYR A 289 -24.43 8.05 -10.05
CA TYR A 289 -24.12 7.68 -8.67
C TYR A 289 -23.88 6.17 -8.45
N SER A 290 -23.52 5.45 -9.51
CA SER A 290 -23.44 4.00 -9.51
C SER A 290 -21.98 3.51 -9.54
N VAL A 291 -21.79 2.29 -9.04
CA VAL A 291 -20.49 1.64 -8.90
C VAL A 291 -20.41 0.47 -9.86
N PHE A 292 -19.35 0.46 -10.67
CA PHE A 292 -19.05 -0.63 -11.58
C PHE A 292 -17.69 -1.24 -11.22
N LYS A 293 -17.66 -2.54 -10.91
CA LYS A 293 -16.45 -3.26 -10.52
C LYS A 293 -16.38 -4.61 -11.26
N ASN A 294 -15.31 -4.82 -12.02
CA ASN A 294 -14.97 -6.11 -12.63
C ASN A 294 -16.07 -6.70 -13.54
N ASN A 295 -16.90 -5.87 -14.18
CA ASN A 295 -17.82 -6.40 -15.18
C ASN A 295 -17.03 -6.63 -16.47
N ASP A 296 -17.27 -7.76 -17.12
CA ASP A 296 -16.35 -8.25 -18.14
C ASP A 296 -17.06 -8.75 -19.40
N ILE A 297 -16.31 -8.74 -20.50
CA ILE A 297 -16.75 -9.29 -21.78
C ILE A 297 -16.13 -10.68 -21.97
N LYS A 298 -16.96 -11.70 -22.20
CA LYS A 298 -16.51 -13.08 -22.42
C LYS A 298 -15.65 -13.20 -23.67
N ASN A 299 -14.60 -14.01 -23.59
CA ASN A 299 -13.74 -14.47 -24.71
C ASN A 299 -13.04 -13.36 -25.51
N GLN A 300 -12.94 -12.14 -24.99
CA GLN A 300 -11.99 -11.16 -25.48
C GLN A 300 -10.97 -10.91 -24.37
N ASN A 301 -9.67 -10.95 -24.66
CA ASN A 301 -8.61 -10.55 -23.73
C ASN A 301 -8.65 -9.02 -23.41
N GLN A 302 -9.81 -8.38 -23.60
CA GLN A 302 -10.10 -6.98 -23.36
C GLN A 302 -10.94 -6.93 -22.08
N LYS A 303 -10.31 -6.50 -20.98
CA LYS A 303 -11.01 -6.31 -19.70
C LYS A 303 -11.98 -5.15 -19.82
N GLY A 304 -13.27 -5.47 -19.74
CA GLY A 304 -14.39 -4.56 -19.55
C GLY A 304 -14.78 -3.75 -20.78
N ASP A 305 -16.05 -3.83 -21.17
CA ASP A 305 -16.76 -2.67 -21.72
C ASP A 305 -18.22 -2.75 -21.27
N ILE A 306 -18.60 -1.80 -20.43
CA ILE A 306 -20.01 -1.46 -20.23
C ILE A 306 -20.39 -0.68 -21.48
N ILE A 307 -21.08 -1.33 -22.42
CA ILE A 307 -21.44 -0.71 -23.69
C ILE A 307 -22.76 0.03 -23.48
N LEU A 308 -22.69 1.31 -23.15
CA LEU A 308 -23.89 2.13 -23.01
C LEU A 308 -24.54 2.51 -24.36
N ASN A 309 -23.93 2.14 -25.49
CA ASN A 309 -24.48 2.46 -26.80
C ASN A 309 -23.94 1.58 -27.93
N TYR A 310 -24.77 0.65 -28.43
CA TYR A 310 -24.55 0.00 -29.74
C TYR A 310 -25.70 0.41 -30.67
N ASN A 311 -25.40 1.18 -31.71
CA ASN A 311 -26.39 1.58 -32.71
C ASN A 311 -26.39 0.55 -33.84
N ASN A 312 -27.38 -0.35 -33.85
CA ASN A 312 -27.48 -1.50 -34.76
C ASN A 312 -27.51 -1.13 -36.27
N ILE A 313 -27.75 0.15 -36.61
CA ILE A 313 -27.96 0.58 -38.00
C ILE A 313 -26.65 0.96 -38.71
N LEU A 314 -25.59 1.39 -38.00
CA LEU A 314 -24.42 2.03 -38.63
C LEU A 314 -23.07 1.41 -38.29
N ASN A 315 -23.01 0.37 -37.45
CA ASN A 315 -21.75 -0.25 -37.00
C ASN A 315 -20.68 0.80 -36.59
N SER A 316 -21.14 1.91 -35.99
CA SER A 316 -20.32 3.07 -35.65
C SER A 316 -20.89 3.82 -34.43
N THR A 317 -20.00 4.50 -33.69
CA THR A 317 -20.35 5.45 -32.63
C THR A 317 -21.06 6.66 -33.22
N VAL A 318 -22.39 6.70 -33.10
CA VAL A 318 -23.20 7.81 -33.61
C VAL A 318 -23.24 8.96 -32.60
N LYS A 319 -22.99 10.19 -33.09
CA LYS A 319 -23.24 11.46 -32.39
C LYS A 319 -24.75 11.69 -32.26
N GLY A 320 -25.26 11.97 -31.06
CA GLY A 320 -26.61 12.53 -30.87
C GLY A 320 -27.51 11.84 -29.84
N ILE A 321 -27.04 10.80 -29.16
CA ILE A 321 -27.78 10.11 -28.10
C ILE A 321 -27.51 10.77 -26.74
N ASN A 322 -28.57 11.24 -26.06
CA ASN A 322 -28.49 11.84 -24.73
C ASN A 322 -28.39 10.74 -23.66
N ILE A 323 -27.17 10.35 -23.29
CA ILE A 323 -26.93 9.52 -22.09
C ILE A 323 -26.22 10.37 -21.06
N ASP A 324 -26.80 10.50 -19.87
CA ASP A 324 -26.09 11.02 -18.71
C ASP A 324 -25.52 9.86 -17.90
N ALA A 325 -24.23 9.57 -18.07
CA ALA A 325 -23.51 8.61 -17.22
C ALA A 325 -22.51 9.29 -16.26
N SER A 326 -22.82 10.51 -15.82
CA SER A 326 -21.97 11.26 -14.90
C SER A 326 -22.01 10.73 -13.47
N TYR A 327 -21.01 11.13 -12.67
CA TYR A 327 -20.92 10.80 -11.23
C TYR A 327 -20.83 9.30 -10.89
N ASN A 328 -20.47 8.46 -11.85
CA ASN A 328 -20.20 7.03 -11.60
C ASN A 328 -18.74 6.78 -11.24
N TRP A 329 -18.50 5.69 -10.50
CA TRP A 329 -17.17 5.11 -10.37
C TRP A 329 -17.06 3.85 -11.22
N TRP A 330 -16.22 3.94 -12.24
CA TRP A 330 -16.07 2.90 -13.26
C TRP A 330 -15.07 1.80 -12.88
N GLY A 331 -14.36 1.93 -11.75
CA GLY A 331 -13.48 0.88 -11.23
C GLY A 331 -12.43 0.38 -12.23
N THR A 332 -12.54 -0.90 -12.62
CA THR A 332 -11.69 -1.60 -13.61
C THR A 332 -12.26 -1.62 -15.04
N ASN A 333 -13.45 -1.05 -15.24
CA ASN A 333 -14.19 -1.14 -16.49
C ASN A 333 -13.74 -0.01 -17.43
N ASN A 334 -13.58 -0.31 -18.72
CA ASN A 334 -13.49 0.74 -19.73
C ASN A 334 -14.90 1.25 -20.06
N VAL A 335 -14.99 2.53 -20.40
CA VAL A 335 -16.23 3.17 -20.85
C VAL A 335 -16.01 3.67 -22.25
N THR A 336 -16.68 3.05 -23.22
CA THR A 336 -16.58 3.36 -24.64
C THR A 336 -17.92 3.94 -25.15
N GLY A 337 -17.85 4.77 -26.20
CA GLY A 337 -19.05 5.26 -26.89
C GLY A 337 -19.77 6.47 -26.28
N MET A 338 -19.18 7.19 -25.33
CA MET A 338 -19.78 8.40 -24.75
C MET A 338 -18.77 9.49 -24.36
N ASN A 339 -19.22 10.75 -24.33
CA ASN A 339 -18.42 11.87 -23.85
C ASN A 339 -18.65 12.06 -22.35
N LEU A 340 -17.83 11.40 -21.53
CA LEU A 340 -17.91 11.51 -20.07
C LEU A 340 -17.53 12.93 -19.62
N SER A 341 -18.48 13.65 -19.04
CA SER A 341 -18.25 15.02 -18.53
C SER A 341 -17.67 15.03 -17.11
N ASN A 342 -18.16 14.14 -16.23
CA ASN A 342 -17.74 14.03 -14.83
C ASN A 342 -17.70 12.57 -14.35
N TRP A 343 -16.61 12.12 -13.73
CA TRP A 343 -16.51 10.77 -13.14
C TRP A 343 -15.72 10.71 -11.84
N ALA A 344 -16.00 9.70 -11.01
CA ALA A 344 -15.28 9.45 -9.77
C ALA A 344 -13.84 9.03 -10.03
N VAL A 345 -12.87 9.63 -9.34
CA VAL A 345 -11.46 9.25 -9.39
C VAL A 345 -10.93 8.95 -7.99
N ALA A 346 -10.02 7.97 -7.92
CA ALA A 346 -9.29 7.73 -6.69
C ALA A 346 -8.17 8.77 -6.52
N THR A 347 -7.91 9.13 -5.27
CA THR A 347 -6.81 9.99 -4.88
C THR A 347 -6.06 9.36 -3.74
N ILE A 348 -4.74 9.52 -3.73
CA ILE A 348 -3.88 9.12 -2.62
C ILE A 348 -3.33 10.37 -1.94
N THR A 349 -3.33 10.37 -0.61
CA THR A 349 -2.67 11.40 0.20
C THR A 349 -1.93 10.74 1.35
N SER A 350 -0.95 11.45 1.92
CA SER A 350 -0.28 11.01 3.12
C SER A 350 -0.25 12.08 4.19
N ASN A 351 -0.16 11.64 5.44
CA ASN A 351 0.13 12.48 6.58
C ASN A 351 1.29 11.86 7.37
N PRO A 352 2.48 12.49 7.40
CA PRO A 352 2.81 13.79 6.76
C PRO A 352 2.76 13.74 5.23
N SER A 353 2.66 14.90 4.59
CA SER A 353 2.54 15.06 3.11
C SER A 353 3.74 14.50 2.33
N THR A 354 4.86 14.28 3.01
CA THR A 354 6.02 13.58 2.50
C THR A 354 6.44 12.54 3.53
N LEU A 355 6.48 11.28 3.12
CA LEU A 355 6.95 10.19 3.96
C LEU A 355 8.47 10.12 3.88
N VAL A 356 9.10 9.86 5.03
CA VAL A 356 10.56 9.76 5.15
C VAL A 356 10.91 8.35 5.59
N GLN A 357 11.99 7.78 5.12
CA GLN A 357 12.41 6.42 5.51
C GLN A 357 12.54 6.28 7.04
N ASN A 358 12.22 5.10 7.57
CA ASN A 358 12.17 4.75 9.00
C ASN A 358 11.30 5.68 9.88
N SER A 359 10.34 6.38 9.29
CA SER A 359 9.28 7.12 10.00
C SER A 359 7.94 6.37 9.94
N LYS A 360 6.97 6.86 10.72
CA LYS A 360 5.57 6.42 10.67
C LYS A 360 4.73 7.45 9.91
N GLY A 361 3.74 6.98 9.18
CA GLY A 361 2.79 7.83 8.49
C GLY A 361 1.45 7.15 8.26
N ASN A 362 0.50 7.95 7.77
CA ASN A 362 -0.79 7.47 7.32
C ASN A 362 -0.92 7.72 5.83
N ILE A 363 -1.45 6.76 5.09
CA ILE A 363 -1.85 6.91 3.69
C ILE A 363 -3.37 6.81 3.67
N THR A 364 -3.98 7.71 2.92
CA THR A 364 -5.42 7.72 2.70
C THR A 364 -5.68 7.61 1.21
N VAL A 365 -6.44 6.59 0.81
CA VAL A 365 -7.04 6.50 -0.51
C VAL A 365 -8.49 6.96 -0.41
N SER A 366 -8.89 7.90 -1.26
CA SER A 366 -10.26 8.42 -1.30
C SER A 366 -10.84 8.33 -2.71
N LEU A 367 -12.05 7.78 -2.80
CA LEU A 367 -12.92 7.80 -3.98
C LEU A 367 -13.94 8.95 -3.97
N ASN A 368 -13.81 9.90 -3.04
CA ASN A 368 -14.73 11.02 -2.89
C ASN A 368 -14.27 12.24 -3.71
N ASN A 369 -13.71 12.00 -4.89
CA ASN A 369 -13.22 13.03 -5.79
C ASN A 369 -13.81 12.84 -7.19
N LEU A 370 -14.26 13.94 -7.78
CA LEU A 370 -14.88 14.00 -9.09
C LEU A 370 -13.94 14.72 -10.05
N TYR A 371 -13.55 14.04 -11.11
CA TYR A 371 -12.81 14.64 -12.22
C TYR A 371 -13.81 15.18 -13.25
N ASN A 372 -13.67 16.44 -13.61
CA ASN A 372 -14.44 17.10 -14.67
C ASN A 372 -13.57 17.19 -15.93
N ASN A 373 -14.01 16.52 -17.00
CA ASN A 373 -13.25 16.43 -18.24
C ASN A 373 -13.23 17.73 -19.04
N LEU A 374 -14.26 18.55 -18.91
CA LEU A 374 -14.39 19.83 -19.62
C LEU A 374 -13.42 20.88 -19.06
N THR A 375 -13.30 20.95 -17.74
CA THR A 375 -12.45 21.91 -17.03
C THR A 375 -11.07 21.35 -16.68
N LYS A 376 -10.89 20.01 -16.76
CA LYS A 376 -9.70 19.27 -16.32
C LYS A 376 -9.37 19.49 -14.83
N THR A 377 -10.40 19.63 -14.01
CA THR A 377 -10.26 19.86 -12.56
C THR A 377 -10.80 18.68 -11.75
N THR A 378 -10.30 18.53 -10.52
CA THR A 378 -10.80 17.55 -9.55
C THR A 378 -11.41 18.29 -8.36
N THR A 379 -12.61 17.91 -7.95
CA THR A 379 -13.31 18.50 -6.79
C THR A 379 -13.76 17.41 -5.83
N SER A 380 -13.75 17.71 -4.52
CA SER A 380 -14.22 16.74 -3.53
C SER A 380 -15.74 16.66 -3.52
N LYS A 381 -16.26 15.44 -3.62
CA LYS A 381 -17.69 15.11 -3.53
C LYS A 381 -17.83 13.77 -2.84
N ASN A 382 -18.62 13.69 -1.77
CA ASN A 382 -18.83 12.44 -1.07
C ASN A 382 -19.70 11.50 -1.93
N MET A 383 -19.15 10.34 -2.30
CA MET A 383 -19.78 9.41 -3.24
C MET A 383 -20.15 8.08 -2.56
N ASN A 384 -19.83 7.90 -1.26
CA ASN A 384 -20.16 6.72 -0.44
C ASN A 384 -19.91 5.36 -1.17
N ILE A 385 -18.81 5.27 -1.93
CA ILE A 385 -18.46 4.07 -2.68
C ILE A 385 -17.86 3.02 -1.74
N ASN A 386 -18.34 1.78 -1.86
CA ASN A 386 -17.74 0.61 -1.21
C ASN A 386 -16.80 -0.09 -2.21
N GLY A 387 -15.66 -0.57 -1.72
CA GLY A 387 -14.64 -1.23 -2.51
C GLY A 387 -13.47 -1.61 -1.63
N GLU A 388 -12.44 -2.20 -2.22
CA GLU A 388 -11.27 -2.71 -1.50
C GLU A 388 -10.02 -2.06 -2.10
N VAL A 389 -9.14 -1.54 -1.25
CA VAL A 389 -7.87 -0.93 -1.63
C VAL A 389 -6.75 -1.86 -1.22
N LEU A 390 -5.92 -2.25 -2.18
CA LEU A 390 -4.74 -3.05 -1.97
C LEU A 390 -3.52 -2.14 -1.80
N PHE A 391 -2.86 -2.23 -0.65
CA PHE A 391 -1.61 -1.55 -0.35
C PHE A 391 -0.43 -2.52 -0.48
N GLU A 392 0.57 -2.13 -1.25
CA GLU A 392 1.73 -2.94 -1.58
C GLU A 392 3.02 -2.15 -1.35
N SER A 393 4.03 -2.81 -0.79
CA SER A 393 5.42 -2.36 -0.80
C SER A 393 6.35 -3.58 -0.75
N LEU A 394 7.67 -3.39 -0.77
CA LEU A 394 8.62 -4.50 -0.65
C LEU A 394 8.26 -5.41 0.54
N ASN A 395 7.96 -6.68 0.24
CA ASN A 395 7.57 -7.73 1.21
C ASN A 395 6.35 -7.38 2.09
N TYR A 396 5.43 -6.55 1.61
CA TYR A 396 4.20 -6.20 2.33
C TYR A 396 3.02 -6.05 1.38
N THR A 397 1.91 -6.69 1.75
CA THR A 397 0.64 -6.57 1.05
C THR A 397 -0.49 -6.56 2.08
N GLN A 398 -1.40 -5.58 1.99
CA GLN A 398 -2.59 -5.55 2.83
C GLN A 398 -3.78 -4.99 2.05
N SER A 399 -4.93 -5.61 2.26
CA SER A 399 -6.20 -5.15 1.71
C SER A 399 -7.04 -4.44 2.77
N ILE A 400 -7.66 -3.32 2.40
CA ILE A 400 -8.53 -2.54 3.29
C ILE A 400 -9.79 -2.12 2.54
N ASP A 401 -10.94 -2.42 3.12
CA ASP A 401 -12.22 -1.94 2.63
C ASP A 401 -12.36 -0.42 2.79
N LEU A 402 -12.89 0.21 1.75
CA LEU A 402 -13.38 1.58 1.80
C LEU A 402 -14.57 1.66 2.76
N LYS A 403 -14.49 2.59 3.70
CA LYS A 403 -15.62 3.03 4.52
C LYS A 403 -15.98 4.46 4.12
N ASN A 404 -17.20 4.68 3.65
CA ASN A 404 -17.66 5.97 3.12
C ASN A 404 -16.72 6.55 2.04
N GLY A 405 -16.26 5.70 1.11
CA GLY A 405 -15.34 6.10 0.04
C GLY A 405 -13.90 6.35 0.47
N ILE A 406 -13.49 5.95 1.69
CA ILE A 406 -12.14 6.18 2.23
C ILE A 406 -11.53 4.90 2.81
N ALA A 407 -10.29 4.61 2.44
CA ALA A 407 -9.43 3.60 3.08
C ALA A 407 -8.21 4.30 3.67
N LYS A 408 -7.87 3.95 4.91
CA LYS A 408 -6.71 4.50 5.63
C LYS A 408 -5.79 3.37 6.08
N LEU A 409 -4.51 3.52 5.79
CA LEU A 409 -3.46 2.62 6.27
C LEU A 409 -2.46 3.41 7.11
N SER A 410 -2.24 2.98 8.34
CA SER A 410 -1.07 3.38 9.13
C SER A 410 0.07 2.40 8.87
N PHE A 411 1.29 2.90 8.62
CA PHE A 411 2.43 2.04 8.32
C PHE A 411 3.74 2.64 8.87
N ASP A 412 4.73 1.75 8.99
CA ASP A 412 6.14 2.06 9.24
C ASP A 412 6.90 1.93 7.92
N THR A 413 7.71 2.94 7.59
CA THR A 413 8.49 3.01 6.33
C THR A 413 9.85 2.31 6.41
N LYS A 414 10.15 1.58 7.50
CA LYS A 414 11.39 0.79 7.64
C LYS A 414 11.70 -0.03 6.39
N ASN A 415 12.88 0.23 5.81
CA ASN A 415 13.42 -0.48 4.65
C ASN A 415 12.49 -0.52 3.42
N ARG A 416 11.62 0.49 3.23
CA ARG A 416 10.72 0.60 2.07
C ARG A 416 11.08 1.84 1.25
N ASP A 417 11.05 1.68 -0.07
CA ASP A 417 11.35 2.76 -1.02
C ASP A 417 10.09 3.50 -1.49
N ASN A 418 8.96 2.78 -1.58
CA ASN A 418 7.67 3.34 -1.95
C ASN A 418 6.52 2.50 -1.35
N ILE A 419 5.32 3.06 -1.40
CA ILE A 419 4.07 2.35 -1.14
C ILE A 419 3.15 2.58 -2.33
N THR A 420 2.67 1.49 -2.91
CA THR A 420 1.68 1.54 -3.98
C THR A 420 0.32 1.19 -3.39
N ALA A 421 -0.67 2.06 -3.60
CA ALA A 421 -2.07 1.74 -3.35
C ALA A 421 -2.76 1.51 -4.68
N SER A 422 -3.53 0.43 -4.79
CA SER A 422 -4.30 0.12 -5.98
C SER A 422 -5.77 -0.08 -5.64
N ILE A 423 -6.62 0.42 -6.52
CA ILE A 423 -8.06 0.22 -6.45
C ILE A 423 -8.59 0.04 -7.87
N GLY A 424 -9.09 -1.18 -8.13
CA GLY A 424 -9.36 -1.60 -9.50
C GLY A 424 -8.10 -1.50 -10.37
N ASN A 425 -8.18 -0.80 -11.51
CA ASN A 425 -7.05 -0.61 -12.42
C ASN A 425 -6.20 0.62 -12.06
N GLN A 426 -6.65 1.46 -11.13
CA GLN A 426 -5.92 2.66 -10.74
C GLN A 426 -4.83 2.27 -9.74
N LYS A 427 -3.59 2.62 -10.05
CA LYS A 427 -2.43 2.44 -9.18
C LYS A 427 -1.83 3.80 -8.87
N PHE A 428 -1.52 4.01 -7.60
CA PHE A 428 -0.89 5.24 -7.12
C PHE A 428 0.31 4.86 -6.28
N THR A 429 1.47 5.36 -6.64
CA THR A 429 2.71 5.12 -5.92
C THR A 429 3.12 6.38 -5.19
N LEU A 430 3.39 6.24 -3.90
CA LEU A 430 3.93 7.28 -3.06
C LEU A 430 5.37 6.92 -2.70
N ASP A 431 6.30 7.74 -3.18
CA ASP A 431 7.72 7.58 -2.88
C ASP A 431 8.03 7.96 -1.44
N ILE A 432 8.90 7.17 -0.81
CA ILE A 432 9.40 7.43 0.53
C ILE A 432 10.74 8.15 0.37
N PHE A 433 10.83 9.38 0.87
CA PHE A 433 12.04 10.17 0.81
C PHE A 433 13.16 9.53 1.62
N LYS A 434 14.32 9.32 0.98
CA LYS A 434 15.52 8.74 1.58
C LYS A 434 16.49 9.83 2.01
N ILE A 435 16.97 9.75 3.24
CA ILE A 435 18.07 10.59 3.72
C ILE A 435 19.38 10.02 3.18
N GLU A 436 20.13 10.82 2.44
CA GLU A 436 21.36 10.38 1.76
C GLU A 436 22.59 11.03 2.38
N SER A 437 23.65 10.25 2.54
CA SER A 437 24.93 10.70 3.09
C SER A 437 26.03 9.75 2.65
N ASN A 438 27.26 10.26 2.56
CA ASN A 438 28.44 9.46 2.23
C ASN A 438 29.50 9.63 3.32
N ASN A 439 30.32 8.59 3.50
CA ASN A 439 31.53 8.71 4.30
C ASN A 439 32.45 9.80 3.74
N LEU A 440 33.22 10.45 4.60
CA LEU A 440 34.15 11.51 4.20
C LEU A 440 35.58 11.07 4.51
N VAL A 441 36.43 11.06 3.48
CA VAL A 441 37.89 10.93 3.63
C VAL A 441 38.51 12.23 3.15
N LYS A 442 39.31 12.87 4.00
CA LYS A 442 39.97 14.14 3.66
C LYS A 442 41.34 14.23 4.33
N TYR A 443 42.29 14.95 3.74
CA TYR A 443 43.50 15.34 4.46
C TYR A 443 43.21 16.43 5.49
N TYR A 444 44.05 16.51 6.53
CA TYR A 444 43.97 17.55 7.55
C TYR A 444 43.95 18.94 6.90
N LYS A 445 43.02 19.80 7.34
CA LYS A 445 42.77 21.15 6.80
C LYS A 445 42.37 21.25 5.32
N ASN A 446 41.94 20.15 4.67
CA ASN A 446 41.26 20.23 3.38
C ASN A 446 39.90 20.94 3.51
N ASP A 447 39.40 21.58 2.45
CA ASP A 447 38.13 22.33 2.48
C ASP A 447 36.86 21.45 2.36
N SER A 448 37.02 20.15 2.10
CA SER A 448 35.91 19.21 1.97
C SER A 448 35.07 19.15 3.25
N GLN A 449 33.75 19.20 3.05
CA GLN A 449 32.73 19.19 4.09
C GLN A 449 32.02 17.84 4.10
N PHE A 450 31.50 17.46 5.26
CA PHE A 450 30.52 16.39 5.35
C PHE A 450 29.15 16.97 4.99
N ALA A 451 28.36 16.25 4.20
CA ALA A 451 27.05 16.71 3.76
C ALA A 451 26.02 15.58 3.83
N VAL A 452 24.79 15.97 4.13
CA VAL A 452 23.62 15.11 4.17
C VAL A 452 22.53 15.76 3.34
N LYS A 453 21.87 14.96 2.49
CA LYS A 453 20.69 15.37 1.74
C LYS A 453 19.44 14.86 2.45
N THR A 454 18.55 15.79 2.79
CA THR A 454 17.28 15.58 3.47
C THR A 454 16.19 16.47 2.83
N LEU A 455 15.06 16.70 3.49
CA LEU A 455 14.06 17.67 3.01
C LEU A 455 14.60 19.10 3.13
N ALA A 456 14.16 20.00 2.26
CA ALA A 456 14.55 21.41 2.32
C ALA A 456 14.10 22.08 3.63
N ASN A 457 14.82 23.12 4.07
CA ASN A 457 14.50 23.92 5.26
C ASN A 457 14.29 23.10 6.55
N THR A 458 14.94 21.95 6.65
CA THR A 458 14.80 21.01 7.75
C THR A 458 15.98 21.12 8.70
N LYS A 459 15.70 21.05 10.01
CA LYS A 459 16.72 21.04 11.05
C LYS A 459 17.51 19.73 11.02
N VAL A 460 18.83 19.83 10.92
CA VAL A 460 19.79 18.72 10.92
C VAL A 460 20.77 18.92 12.07
N ILE A 461 21.02 17.87 12.85
CA ILE A 461 22.00 17.88 13.95
C ILE A 461 23.12 16.90 13.62
N PHE A 462 24.34 17.41 13.49
CA PHE A 462 25.56 16.62 13.33
C PHE A 462 26.20 16.40 14.71
N GLU A 463 26.34 15.15 15.13
CA GLU A 463 27.06 14.76 16.34
C GLU A 463 28.39 14.09 15.97
N ILE A 464 29.49 14.66 16.45
CA ILE A 464 30.84 14.11 16.29
C ILE A 464 31.66 14.38 17.54
N ASN A 465 32.38 13.38 18.05
CA ASN A 465 33.13 13.44 19.31
C ASN A 465 32.29 13.94 20.51
N GLY A 466 31.03 13.51 20.59
CA GLY A 466 30.11 13.89 21.68
C GLY A 466 29.64 15.35 21.65
N LYS A 467 29.93 16.11 20.58
CA LYS A 467 29.44 17.48 20.38
C LYS A 467 28.43 17.56 19.26
N ASN A 468 27.37 18.34 19.49
CA ASN A 468 26.28 18.54 18.54
C ASN A 468 26.41 19.89 17.81
N TYR A 469 26.19 19.86 16.51
CA TYR A 469 26.19 21.03 15.62
C TYR A 469 24.88 21.06 14.84
N THR A 470 24.07 22.08 15.10
CA THR A 470 22.78 22.23 14.42
C THR A 470 22.93 23.07 13.15
N LYS A 471 22.36 22.60 12.06
CA LYS A 471 22.25 23.28 10.76
C LYS A 471 20.82 23.16 10.24
N THR A 472 20.51 23.97 9.24
CA THR A 472 19.27 23.84 8.46
C THR A 472 19.66 23.51 7.03
N SER A 473 18.99 22.53 6.43
CA SER A 473 19.20 22.19 5.02
C SER A 473 18.74 23.32 4.11
N ASP A 474 19.45 23.48 2.99
CA ASP A 474 19.14 24.48 1.98
C ASP A 474 17.88 24.15 1.17
N LYS A 475 17.58 24.96 0.15
CA LYS A 475 16.44 24.75 -0.78
C LYS A 475 16.49 23.43 -1.55
N ASN A 476 17.68 22.83 -1.69
CA ASN A 476 17.89 21.54 -2.34
C ASN A 476 17.93 20.39 -1.33
N GLY A 477 17.70 20.67 -0.05
CA GLY A 477 17.73 19.68 1.01
C GLY A 477 19.12 19.35 1.54
N ILE A 478 20.17 20.09 1.17
CA ILE A 478 21.54 19.80 1.59
C ILE A 478 21.86 20.56 2.88
N ALA A 479 22.29 19.84 3.91
CA ALA A 479 22.94 20.40 5.08
C ALA A 479 24.40 19.93 5.11
N SER A 480 25.35 20.85 5.27
CA SER A 480 26.77 20.52 5.30
C SER A 480 27.50 21.13 6.50
N MET A 481 28.63 20.53 6.85
CA MET A 481 29.50 20.96 7.93
C MET A 481 30.97 20.69 7.61
N SER A 482 31.82 21.70 7.81
CA SER A 482 33.27 21.56 7.76
C SER A 482 33.82 20.72 8.92
N ILE A 483 34.74 19.81 8.61
CA ILE A 483 35.41 18.97 9.61
C ILE A 483 36.83 19.47 9.86
N ASN A 484 37.08 19.95 11.10
CA ASN A 484 38.34 20.52 11.56
C ASN A 484 38.94 19.71 12.72
N LEU A 485 39.04 18.39 12.57
CA LEU A 485 39.60 17.47 13.56
C LEU A 485 41.02 17.07 13.18
N ARG A 486 41.87 16.70 14.16
CA ARG A 486 43.23 16.15 13.89
C ARG A 486 43.14 14.84 13.11
N PRO A 487 44.22 14.37 12.47
CA PRO A 487 44.23 13.07 11.80
C PRO A 487 43.71 11.94 12.69
N GLY A 488 42.87 11.08 12.13
CA GLY A 488 42.17 10.03 12.86
C GLY A 488 40.88 9.57 12.18
N ASN A 489 40.26 8.54 12.75
CA ASN A 489 38.96 8.04 12.34
C ASN A 489 37.90 8.45 13.36
N TYR A 490 36.80 9.01 12.87
CA TYR A 490 35.71 9.53 13.69
C TYR A 490 34.37 8.99 13.19
N THR A 491 33.42 8.83 14.10
CA THR A 491 32.04 8.48 13.78
C THR A 491 31.18 9.74 13.80
N MET A 492 30.48 10.00 12.70
CA MET A 492 29.49 11.06 12.58
C MET A 492 28.10 10.46 12.72
N LYS A 493 27.31 10.90 13.69
CA LYS A 493 25.87 10.62 13.75
C LYS A 493 25.11 11.85 13.29
N THR A 494 24.18 11.70 12.36
CA THR A 494 23.32 12.81 11.94
C THR A 494 21.87 12.52 12.30
N TYR A 495 21.23 13.46 12.97
CA TYR A 495 19.84 13.41 13.38
C TYR A 495 19.01 14.39 12.54
N THR A 496 17.97 13.91 11.87
CA THR A 496 17.03 14.74 11.10
C THR A 496 15.70 14.00 10.94
N LEU A 497 14.56 14.70 11.01
CA LEU A 497 13.22 14.11 10.79
C LEU A 497 12.96 12.83 11.62
N GLY A 498 13.44 12.79 12.87
CA GLY A 498 13.34 11.63 13.76
C GLY A 498 14.24 10.44 13.41
N ASN A 499 15.04 10.54 12.36
CA ASN A 499 15.99 9.53 11.90
C ASN A 499 17.39 9.78 12.45
N VAL A 500 18.19 8.71 12.53
CA VAL A 500 19.62 8.74 12.83
C VAL A 500 20.37 7.97 11.76
N ILE A 501 21.33 8.63 11.11
CA ILE A 501 22.27 8.01 10.17
C ILE A 501 23.68 8.09 10.74
N THR A 502 24.52 7.10 10.42
CA THR A 502 25.90 7.02 10.91
C THR A 502 26.86 6.92 9.74
N ASN A 503 27.91 7.75 9.73
CA ASN A 503 28.95 7.79 8.70
C ASN A 503 30.33 7.79 9.33
N ASN A 504 31.31 7.25 8.60
CA ASN A 504 32.72 7.30 8.97
C ASN A 504 33.38 8.54 8.38
N ILE A 505 34.14 9.25 9.21
CA ILE A 505 34.92 10.43 8.84
C ILE A 505 36.40 10.11 9.10
N THR A 506 37.19 10.03 8.04
CA THR A 506 38.63 9.77 8.11
C THR A 506 39.39 11.04 7.76
N VAL A 507 40.14 11.56 8.72
CA VAL A 507 41.08 12.66 8.49
C VAL A 507 42.49 12.08 8.34
N LEU A 508 43.04 12.16 7.14
CA LEU A 508 44.38 11.72 6.80
C LEU A 508 45.42 12.74 7.26
N SER A 509 46.58 12.25 7.72
CA SER A 509 47.70 13.11 8.09
C SER A 509 48.34 13.75 6.86
N THR A 510 48.69 15.03 6.96
CA THR A 510 49.55 15.70 5.98
C THR A 510 51.04 15.46 6.26
N ILE A 511 51.38 14.81 7.38
CA ILE A 511 52.76 14.42 7.73
C ILE A 511 52.85 12.91 7.86
N ASN A 512 53.74 12.30 7.09
CA ASN A 512 53.95 10.86 7.07
C ASN A 512 55.44 10.52 7.21
N GLY A 513 55.84 10.00 8.36
CA GLY A 513 57.17 9.50 8.66
C GLY A 513 57.11 8.10 9.31
N LYS A 514 58.27 7.57 9.66
CA LYS A 514 58.39 6.29 10.38
C LYS A 514 59.33 6.46 11.57
N ASN A 515 59.04 5.75 12.64
CA ASN A 515 59.99 5.57 13.73
C ASN A 515 61.28 4.93 13.17
N ILE A 516 62.44 5.34 13.70
CA ILE A 516 63.73 4.80 13.26
C ILE A 516 64.50 4.22 14.44
N VAL A 517 65.23 3.14 14.16
CA VAL A 517 66.21 2.52 15.06
C VAL A 517 67.56 2.53 14.35
N LYS A 518 68.62 2.89 15.07
CA LYS A 518 69.92 3.19 14.47
C LYS A 518 71.07 2.87 15.44
N MET A 519 72.17 2.28 14.98
CA MET A 519 73.42 2.25 15.75
C MET A 519 74.09 3.64 15.74
N TYR A 520 74.69 4.03 16.86
CA TYR A 520 75.41 5.29 16.97
C TYR A 520 76.38 5.49 15.79
N ARG A 521 76.25 6.65 15.13
CA ARG A 521 77.01 7.07 13.95
C ARG A 521 76.89 6.22 12.67
N ASN A 522 75.96 5.25 12.57
CA ASN A 522 75.76 4.54 11.28
C ASN A 522 75.13 5.44 10.18
N GLY A 523 74.71 4.92 9.03
CA GLY A 523 74.18 5.72 7.91
C GLY A 523 72.71 6.22 8.01
N THR A 524 71.82 5.55 8.75
CA THR A 524 70.36 5.83 8.77
C THR A 524 69.98 7.26 9.21
N GLN A 525 69.11 7.93 8.46
CA GLN A 525 68.62 9.28 8.79
C GLN A 525 67.09 9.30 8.89
N PHE A 526 66.52 10.35 9.45
CA PHE A 526 65.06 10.47 9.54
C PHE A 526 64.50 11.13 8.26
N TYR A 527 63.37 10.61 7.79
CA TYR A 527 62.64 11.10 6.63
C TYR A 527 61.15 11.20 6.96
N ALA A 528 60.53 12.32 6.58
CA ALA A 528 59.08 12.47 6.58
C ALA A 528 58.62 13.14 5.29
N THR A 529 57.48 12.68 4.78
CA THR A 529 56.77 13.28 3.66
C THR A 529 55.73 14.24 4.19
N PHE A 530 55.72 15.46 3.66
CA PHE A 530 54.76 16.51 3.94
C PHE A 530 53.88 16.72 2.71
N LEU A 531 52.57 16.80 2.94
CA LEU A 531 51.54 16.92 1.92
C LEU A 531 50.74 18.20 2.14
N LYS A 532 50.12 18.71 1.08
CA LYS A 532 49.13 19.78 1.16
C LYS A 532 47.77 19.22 1.59
N GLY A 533 46.82 20.11 1.87
CA GLY A 533 45.44 19.73 2.18
C GLY A 533 44.73 18.95 1.07
N ASP A 534 45.19 18.99 -0.18
CA ASP A 534 44.65 18.17 -1.28
C ASP A 534 45.35 16.80 -1.42
N GLY A 535 46.35 16.50 -0.58
CA GLY A 535 47.15 15.29 -0.62
C GLY A 535 48.34 15.32 -1.59
N SER A 536 48.50 16.40 -2.36
CA SER A 536 49.69 16.57 -3.21
C SER A 536 50.93 16.86 -2.37
N PRO A 537 52.14 16.57 -2.87
CA PRO A 537 53.37 16.90 -2.17
C PRO A 537 53.49 18.39 -1.80
N LEU A 538 53.87 18.67 -0.56
CA LEU A 538 54.25 20.01 -0.11
C LEU A 538 55.71 20.26 -0.50
N ALA A 539 55.96 20.51 -1.78
CA ALA A 539 57.31 20.67 -2.33
C ALA A 539 57.96 22.02 -1.99
N ASN A 540 59.30 22.04 -1.93
CA ASN A 540 60.14 23.24 -1.79
C ASN A 540 59.78 24.14 -0.59
N THR A 541 59.20 23.57 0.46
CA THR A 541 58.66 24.30 1.61
C THR A 541 59.51 24.04 2.84
N ASN A 542 59.79 25.10 3.61
CA ASN A 542 60.54 25.02 4.86
C ASN A 542 59.67 24.41 5.97
N VAL A 543 59.87 23.14 6.27
CA VAL A 543 59.24 22.42 7.38
C VAL A 543 60.14 22.39 8.60
N THR A 544 59.55 22.16 9.78
CA THR A 544 60.30 22.17 11.05
C THR A 544 60.34 20.79 11.68
N PHE A 545 61.51 20.39 12.16
CA PHE A 545 61.69 19.24 13.04
C PHE A 545 62.14 19.72 14.42
N ASN A 546 61.50 19.26 15.49
CA ASN A 546 61.95 19.46 16.86
C ASN A 546 62.41 18.13 17.44
N ILE A 547 63.65 18.04 17.91
CA ILE A 547 64.17 16.87 18.61
C ILE A 547 65.07 17.35 19.75
N ASN A 548 64.84 16.81 20.96
CA ASN A 548 65.57 17.20 22.17
C ASN A 548 65.54 18.72 22.47
N GLY A 549 64.41 19.38 22.17
CA GLY A 549 64.22 20.83 22.39
C GLY A 549 64.90 21.73 21.35
N VAL A 550 65.58 21.17 20.34
CA VAL A 550 66.23 21.91 19.27
C VAL A 550 65.39 21.86 18.00
N PHE A 551 65.15 23.02 17.40
CA PHE A 551 64.37 23.19 16.18
C PHE A 551 65.28 23.24 14.95
N TYR A 552 64.94 22.45 13.94
CA TYR A 552 65.65 22.36 12.66
C TYR A 552 64.69 22.65 11.52
N THR A 553 64.99 23.68 10.73
CA THR A 553 64.27 23.97 9.49
C THR A 553 64.89 23.20 8.33
N LYS A 554 64.07 22.48 7.56
CA LYS A 554 64.47 21.73 6.38
C LYS A 554 63.53 22.02 5.23
N GLN A 555 64.08 22.23 4.04
CA GLN A 555 63.27 22.36 2.84
C GLN A 555 62.89 20.96 2.34
N THR A 556 61.62 20.76 2.01
CA THR A 556 61.13 19.55 1.36
C THR A 556 61.57 19.50 -0.11
N ASP A 557 61.82 18.29 -0.62
CA ASP A 557 62.11 18.07 -2.03
C ASP A 557 60.83 18.15 -2.91
N LYS A 558 60.96 17.87 -4.21
CA LYS A 558 59.83 17.85 -5.17
C LYS A 558 58.73 16.84 -4.81
N ASN A 559 59.05 15.81 -4.02
CA ASN A 559 58.13 14.78 -3.56
C ASN A 559 57.59 15.09 -2.15
N GLY A 560 57.88 16.27 -1.60
CA GLY A 560 57.45 16.67 -0.27
C GLY A 560 58.27 16.04 0.85
N ILE A 561 59.39 15.37 0.54
CA ILE A 561 60.20 14.65 1.53
C ILE A 561 61.24 15.61 2.13
N ALA A 562 61.28 15.68 3.45
CA ALA A 562 62.35 16.35 4.19
C ALA A 562 63.18 15.34 4.98
N LYS A 563 64.50 15.53 4.95
CA LYS A 563 65.48 14.71 5.64
C LYS A 563 66.07 15.46 6.84
N LEU A 564 66.08 14.82 8.00
CA LEU A 564 66.86 15.27 9.16
C LEU A 564 68.02 14.31 9.42
N ASN A 565 69.24 14.85 9.44
CA ASN A 565 70.40 14.08 9.85
C ASN A 565 70.38 13.87 11.38
N ILE A 566 70.55 12.63 11.83
CA ILE A 566 70.51 12.19 13.22
C ILE A 566 71.92 11.82 13.67
N ASN A 567 72.53 12.76 14.40
CA ASN A 567 73.86 12.64 15.00
C ASN A 567 73.77 12.77 16.52
N LEU A 568 72.84 12.03 17.14
CA LEU A 568 72.59 12.08 18.58
C LEU A 568 73.31 10.94 19.30
N ARG A 569 73.66 11.14 20.58
CA ARG A 569 74.19 10.07 21.44
C ARG A 569 73.13 8.99 21.68
N PRO A 570 73.52 7.77 22.06
CA PRO A 570 72.56 6.69 22.34
C PRO A 570 71.49 7.11 23.36
N ASN A 571 70.23 7.11 22.93
CA ASN A 571 69.03 7.30 23.76
C ASN A 571 67.78 7.07 22.88
N THR A 572 66.60 7.08 23.48
CA THR A 572 65.32 7.23 22.80
C THR A 572 64.89 8.70 22.81
N TYR A 573 64.63 9.24 21.63
CA TYR A 573 64.18 10.62 21.43
C TYR A 573 62.81 10.65 20.77
N ILE A 574 62.00 11.67 21.07
CA ILE A 574 60.79 11.99 20.32
C ILE A 574 61.14 13.13 19.34
N LEU A 575 61.03 12.84 18.05
CA LEU A 575 61.17 13.78 16.96
C LEU A 575 59.78 14.25 16.52
N THR A 576 59.51 15.56 16.65
CA THR A 576 58.25 16.15 16.22
C THR A 576 58.42 16.86 14.89
N CYS A 577 57.71 16.40 13.86
CA CYS A 577 57.58 17.06 12.57
C CYS A 577 56.46 18.09 12.64
N ILE A 578 56.68 19.30 12.13
CA ILE A 578 55.70 20.39 12.14
C ILE A 578 55.53 20.93 10.71
N ASP A 579 54.29 20.88 10.22
CA ASP A 579 53.87 21.45 8.94
C ASP A 579 53.48 22.92 9.13
N PRO A 580 54.19 23.87 8.48
CA PRO A 580 53.93 25.30 8.64
C PRO A 580 52.61 25.76 8.01
N LEU A 581 52.07 25.01 7.04
CA LEU A 581 50.87 25.42 6.30
C LEU A 581 49.61 25.04 7.07
N THR A 582 49.55 23.82 7.60
CA THR A 582 48.38 23.32 8.31
C THR A 582 48.46 23.50 9.83
N GLY A 583 49.68 23.74 10.35
CA GLY A 583 49.99 23.75 11.78
C GLY A 583 49.99 22.36 12.42
N LEU A 584 49.91 21.29 11.63
CA LEU A 584 49.93 19.92 12.13
C LEU A 584 51.32 19.58 12.67
N ASP A 585 51.36 18.96 13.85
CA ASP A 585 52.54 18.37 14.43
C ASP A 585 52.34 16.86 14.67
N ILE A 586 53.34 16.04 14.32
CA ILE A 586 53.33 14.57 14.53
C ILE A 586 54.68 14.12 15.08
N GLY A 587 54.63 13.35 16.17
CA GLY A 587 55.82 12.77 16.83
C GLY A 587 56.20 11.39 16.30
N TYR A 588 57.51 11.13 16.23
CA TYR A 588 58.11 9.84 15.85
C TYR A 588 59.23 9.49 16.83
N ASN A 589 59.35 8.20 17.15
CA ASN A 589 60.44 7.69 17.98
C ASN A 589 61.73 7.55 17.17
N VAL A 590 62.82 8.08 17.70
CA VAL A 590 64.19 7.94 17.18
C VAL A 590 65.01 7.22 18.26
N ASN A 591 65.30 5.95 18.03
CA ASN A 591 66.06 5.11 18.94
C ASN A 591 67.51 4.99 18.45
N VAL A 592 68.44 5.65 19.13
CA VAL A 592 69.88 5.50 18.86
C VAL A 592 70.45 4.48 19.84
N LEU A 593 70.90 3.34 19.31
CA LEU A 593 71.52 2.25 20.04
C LEU A 593 73.03 2.48 20.17
N PRO A 594 73.65 2.15 21.32
CA PRO A 594 75.09 2.26 21.49
C PRO A 594 75.82 1.15 20.72
N THR A 595 77.03 1.44 20.24
CA THR A 595 77.93 0.44 19.65
C THR A 595 78.80 -0.28 20.69
N ILE A 596 78.81 0.22 21.93
CA ILE A 596 79.38 -0.49 23.08
C ILE A 596 78.28 -0.75 24.11
N VAL A 597 78.05 -2.02 24.41
CA VAL A 597 76.96 -2.46 25.29
C VAL A 597 77.57 -3.17 26.48
N ALA A 598 77.28 -2.68 27.68
CA ALA A 598 77.67 -3.32 28.92
C ALA A 598 76.60 -3.07 29.99
N LYS A 599 76.76 -3.72 31.14
CA LYS A 599 75.95 -3.46 32.33
C LYS A 599 76.87 -3.00 33.45
N SER A 600 76.39 -2.06 34.26
CA SER A 600 76.96 -1.79 35.57
C SER A 600 77.06 -3.09 36.38
N ILE A 601 78.12 -3.25 37.17
CA ILE A 601 78.32 -4.46 37.98
C ILE A 601 78.49 -4.12 39.46
N VAL A 602 78.09 -5.08 40.30
CA VAL A 602 78.35 -5.08 41.74
C VAL A 602 79.13 -6.37 42.05
N LYS A 603 80.24 -6.27 42.80
CA LYS A 603 81.01 -7.45 43.24
C LYS A 603 81.55 -7.29 44.66
N THR A 604 81.93 -8.39 45.30
CA THR A 604 82.69 -8.41 46.56
C THR A 604 84.19 -8.34 46.30
N TYR A 605 84.94 -7.66 47.17
CA TYR A 605 86.40 -7.52 47.05
C TYR A 605 87.10 -8.86 46.78
N LEU A 606 87.89 -8.90 45.71
CA LEU A 606 88.66 -10.04 45.21
C LEU A 606 87.88 -11.29 44.74
N ASN A 607 86.55 -11.26 44.59
CA ASN A 607 85.81 -12.38 43.99
C ASN A 607 86.00 -12.45 42.44
N ASP A 608 85.40 -13.41 41.74
CA ASP A 608 85.68 -13.66 40.30
C ASP A 608 84.84 -12.85 39.29
N THR A 609 83.88 -12.02 39.72
CA THR A 609 83.07 -11.16 38.82
C THR A 609 83.94 -10.24 37.95
N GLN A 610 83.73 -10.26 36.64
CA GLN A 610 84.45 -9.39 35.70
C GLN A 610 83.47 -8.38 35.07
N PHE A 611 84.02 -7.28 34.57
CA PHE A 611 83.26 -6.36 33.73
C PHE A 611 83.34 -6.84 32.28
N HIS A 612 82.19 -6.93 31.62
CA HIS A 612 82.08 -7.37 30.24
C HIS A 612 81.42 -6.25 29.42
N ALA A 613 82.08 -5.82 28.35
CA ALA A 613 81.50 -4.96 27.34
C ALA A 613 81.53 -5.63 25.98
N THR A 614 80.41 -5.62 25.29
CA THR A 614 80.28 -6.09 23.91
C THR A 614 80.46 -4.91 22.96
N LEU A 615 81.43 -5.02 22.04
CA LEU A 615 81.58 -4.10 20.93
C LEU A 615 80.76 -4.59 19.74
N LEU A 616 79.99 -3.68 19.15
CA LEU A 616 79.11 -3.93 18.01
C LEU A 616 79.49 -3.03 16.83
N ASP A 617 79.36 -3.55 15.61
CA ASP A 617 79.56 -2.78 14.39
C ASP A 617 78.35 -1.87 14.09
N GLU A 618 78.41 -1.14 12.98
CA GLU A 618 77.33 -0.25 12.52
C GLU A 618 76.00 -0.98 12.19
N LYS A 619 76.04 -2.30 12.06
CA LYS A 619 74.89 -3.19 11.81
C LYS A 619 74.41 -3.88 13.09
N GLY A 620 75.12 -3.71 14.22
CA GLY A 620 74.79 -4.35 15.49
C GLY A 620 75.40 -5.75 15.66
N ASN A 621 76.34 -6.17 14.81
CA ASN A 621 77.03 -7.45 14.95
C ASN A 621 78.23 -7.33 15.88
N PRO A 622 78.55 -8.37 16.68
CA PRO A 622 79.74 -8.36 17.50
C PRO A 622 81.03 -8.17 16.70
N VAL A 623 81.91 -7.28 17.18
CA VAL A 623 83.22 -7.03 16.57
C VAL A 623 84.29 -7.79 17.34
N THR A 624 84.96 -8.73 16.67
CA THR A 624 85.95 -9.61 17.27
C THR A 624 87.37 -9.07 17.13
N ASN A 625 88.30 -9.57 17.94
CA ASN A 625 89.73 -9.29 17.86
C ASN A 625 90.08 -7.78 17.83
N THR A 626 89.30 -6.96 18.54
CA THR A 626 89.42 -5.51 18.55
C THR A 626 89.62 -5.00 19.97
N ASN A 627 90.53 -4.05 20.15
CA ASN A 627 90.80 -3.47 21.47
C ASN A 627 89.73 -2.45 21.86
N ILE A 628 88.94 -2.76 22.88
CA ILE A 628 88.16 -1.77 23.64
C ILE A 628 89.10 -1.13 24.66
N THR A 629 89.02 0.20 24.80
CA THR A 629 89.71 0.90 25.89
C THR A 629 88.73 1.12 27.03
N PHE A 630 89.09 0.72 28.24
CA PHE A 630 88.37 1.03 29.47
C PHE A 630 89.17 2.04 30.27
N ASN A 631 88.53 3.11 30.76
CA ASN A 631 89.08 4.01 31.76
C ASN A 631 88.33 3.80 33.06
N ILE A 632 89.05 3.50 34.13
CA ILE A 632 88.49 3.47 35.47
C ILE A 632 89.48 4.16 36.40
N HIS A 633 88.99 5.21 37.09
CA HIS A 633 89.78 6.00 38.03
C HIS A 633 91.09 6.58 37.42
N GLY A 634 91.04 7.01 36.14
CA GLY A 634 92.17 7.61 35.43
C GLY A 634 93.17 6.62 34.84
N VAL A 635 92.96 5.31 35.04
CA VAL A 635 93.80 4.24 34.50
C VAL A 635 93.15 3.61 33.28
N PHE A 636 93.92 3.49 32.19
CA PHE A 636 93.44 2.97 30.91
C PHE A 636 93.85 1.51 30.70
N TYR A 637 92.88 0.66 30.36
CA TYR A 637 93.08 -0.75 30.05
C TYR A 637 92.60 -1.03 28.63
N LYS A 638 93.43 -1.65 27.81
CA LYS A 638 93.03 -2.17 26.49
C LYS A 638 92.71 -3.65 26.59
N LYS A 639 91.51 -4.04 26.17
CA LYS A 639 91.05 -5.43 26.19
C LYS A 639 90.52 -5.83 24.83
N LEU A 640 91.03 -6.96 24.35
CA LEU A 640 90.65 -7.55 23.09
C LEU A 640 89.28 -8.22 23.20
N THR A 641 88.42 -8.01 22.21
CA THR A 641 87.15 -8.70 22.11
C THR A 641 87.31 -10.15 21.67
N ASN A 642 86.57 -11.06 22.28
CA ASN A 642 86.49 -12.46 21.87
C ASN A 642 85.59 -12.66 20.63
N GLU A 643 85.33 -13.90 20.24
CA GLU A 643 84.46 -14.25 19.10
C GLU A 643 83.01 -13.77 19.23
N SER A 644 82.54 -13.55 20.46
CA SER A 644 81.23 -12.94 20.74
C SER A 644 81.29 -11.41 20.87
N GLY A 645 82.40 -10.79 20.49
CA GLY A 645 82.63 -9.34 20.59
C GLY A 645 82.79 -8.82 22.02
N ILE A 646 82.99 -9.70 23.01
CA ILE A 646 83.06 -9.33 24.42
C ILE A 646 84.52 -9.07 24.80
N ALA A 647 84.81 -7.87 25.30
CA ALA A 647 86.04 -7.56 25.99
C ALA A 647 85.82 -7.66 27.51
N THR A 648 86.73 -8.36 28.18
CA THR A 648 86.64 -8.65 29.61
C THR A 648 87.71 -7.91 30.40
N LEU A 649 87.28 -7.12 31.39
CA LEU A 649 88.17 -6.44 32.33
C LEU A 649 88.03 -7.06 33.72
N ASN A 650 89.17 -7.56 34.24
CA ASN A 650 89.29 -7.97 35.63
C ASN A 650 89.27 -6.74 36.54
N ILE A 651 88.33 -6.69 37.48
CA ILE A 651 88.24 -5.62 38.47
C ILE A 651 88.93 -6.04 39.76
N ARG A 652 90.04 -5.37 40.10
CA ARG A 652 90.81 -5.55 41.34
C ARG A 652 90.94 -4.23 42.12
N LEU A 653 89.83 -3.52 42.24
CA LEU A 653 89.74 -2.27 43.00
C LEU A 653 89.39 -2.56 44.47
N ILE A 654 89.81 -1.69 45.38
CA ILE A 654 89.35 -1.70 46.77
C ILE A 654 87.85 -1.37 46.84
N PRO A 655 87.15 -1.72 47.94
CA PRO A 655 85.74 -1.38 48.12
C PRO A 655 85.45 0.10 47.84
N GLY A 656 84.35 0.38 47.12
CA GLY A 656 83.97 1.72 46.68
C GLY A 656 83.10 1.74 45.41
N GLU A 657 82.66 2.96 45.04
CA GLU A 657 81.89 3.24 43.83
C GLU A 657 82.78 3.88 42.76
N TYR A 658 82.79 3.32 41.56
CA TYR A 658 83.61 3.80 40.45
C TYR A 658 82.79 3.93 39.19
N ILE A 659 83.13 4.92 38.34
CA ILE A 659 82.64 4.99 36.97
C ILE A 659 83.69 4.38 36.06
N LEU A 660 83.31 3.32 35.37
CA LEU A 660 84.07 2.75 34.27
C LEU A 660 83.54 3.31 32.96
N THR A 661 84.40 3.99 32.21
CA THR A 661 84.09 4.46 30.87
C THR A 661 84.67 3.50 29.85
N ALA A 662 83.81 2.90 29.03
CA ALA A 662 84.22 2.07 27.90
C ALA A 662 84.20 2.90 26.60
N TYR A 663 85.30 2.88 25.87
CA TYR A 663 85.49 3.63 24.63
C TYR A 663 85.43 2.71 23.42
N ASP A 664 84.55 3.05 22.49
CA ASP A 664 84.49 2.49 21.16
C ASP A 664 85.68 3.01 20.31
N PRO A 665 86.52 2.11 19.77
CA PRO A 665 87.72 2.50 19.04
C PRO A 665 87.46 3.08 17.64
N PHE A 666 86.26 2.92 17.09
CA PHE A 666 85.96 3.31 15.70
C PHE A 666 85.24 4.64 15.61
N ASN A 667 84.33 4.91 16.54
CA ASN A 667 83.37 6.01 16.38
C ASN A 667 83.41 7.04 17.51
N GLY A 668 84.33 6.87 18.46
CA GLY A 668 84.53 7.81 19.57
C GLY A 668 83.37 7.86 20.56
N LEU A 669 82.48 6.86 20.56
CA LEU A 669 81.49 6.68 21.61
C LEU A 669 82.18 6.29 22.92
N ASP A 670 81.83 6.98 23.99
CA ASP A 670 82.20 6.62 25.35
C ASP A 670 80.93 6.35 26.16
N MET A 671 80.87 5.24 26.88
CA MET A 671 79.73 4.89 27.72
C MET A 671 80.20 4.66 29.15
N GLY A 672 79.58 5.36 30.09
CA GLY A 672 79.84 5.20 31.53
C GLY A 672 78.98 4.09 32.13
N TYR A 673 79.60 3.28 32.98
CA TYR A 673 78.96 2.21 33.74
C TYR A 673 79.41 2.27 35.20
N ASN A 674 78.50 2.02 36.12
CA ASN A 674 78.83 2.02 37.55
C ASN A 674 79.45 0.67 37.92
N ILE A 675 80.54 0.71 38.67
CA ILE A 675 81.24 -0.44 39.23
C ILE A 675 81.25 -0.28 40.75
N THR A 676 80.49 -1.12 41.43
CA THR A 676 80.41 -1.14 42.89
C THR A 676 81.22 -2.31 43.42
N VAL A 677 82.21 -2.05 44.29
CA VAL A 677 82.96 -3.09 45.00
C VAL A 677 82.58 -3.05 46.48
N LEU A 678 82.01 -4.14 46.97
CA LEU A 678 81.61 -4.32 48.37
C LEU A 678 82.79 -4.89 49.19
N GLU A 679 82.80 -4.61 50.49
CA GLU A 679 83.74 -5.25 51.42
C GLU A 679 83.56 -6.77 51.43
N LYS A 680 84.64 -7.49 51.73
CA LYS A 680 84.60 -8.95 51.89
C LYS A 680 84.26 -9.22 53.35
N ASP A 681 83.08 -9.82 53.58
CA ASP A 681 82.67 -10.31 54.91
C ASP A 681 83.68 -11.30 55.49
#